data_AF-A0A1E1L9C4-F1
#
_entry.id   AF-A0A1E1L9C4-F1
#
_cell.length_a   1.000
_cell.length_b   1.000
_cell.length_c   1.000
_cell.angle_alpha   90.00
_cell.angle_beta   90.00
_cell.angle_gamma   90.00
#
_symmetry.space_group_name_H-M   'P 1'
#
loop_
_entity.id
_entity.type
_entity.pdbx_description
1 polymer ?
#
loop_
_entity_poly.entity_id
_entity_poly.type
_entity_poly.pdbx_seq_one_letter_code
_entity_poly.pdbx_strand_id
1 'polypeptide(L)'
;MATLDELKQQLRKMATATPRAFRQPLSDSQYSVGFDLLRSGSTEYEEFIIPQLSQLIGLLLKSRSHISVLEIGPGPESVLVHLPNEMRQKIKKYVAYEPNSIFVPRLLESLSSTKEDEAPLPGLRSPPTIHEATFDLNQDGESNTTDNDGKYDLVILCHSMYGMNKKRQIIERSLGLLAEQPEGGLVVVFHRSEMLDFEQLVCHQTAFFPTGISKVADDDETLDKFASFVAGFTVQEADQYGDLRTDWRETCRNIGHRKTSLSKFVSFSSPNIMVAFTRHAMALPELLAQVPMVSGDFTVKSREARTHRPACVMGPRDIRQVQDCVQWAVKHKLGLTVIGGGHSGHCILPNIVCIDMSAFDKICIVEEPSENLACGSKNLAIVESGCQTGDIIRTTMEAGLTVPLGARPSVGPGLWLQGGIGHLARFHGLACDSIIGAVVVSMSSGQIFCVGNVTKKHRPVGSIQPEKEEDLLWALKGAGTNFGIVISVTFKTYPARTYALRNWVTPLHNNEQAELKIAHFGKHVSESLPQTSSADAYLYWEADQLRLGITIFESCTVRSSPVTIEIDFEPGASSKTIDGVALFESEMYMSVMHGGHGGGKTSSFKRCLLLKRIGDPKIAKILISAIKERPGPLCYLHLLHGGGAVSKISTDATPFGCRDWDFACVVTGTWPRDQDGTEVARAAVDWAYEVSRRLLPVCSGFYGADLGPDPRDASLAALAFGSNQPRLARLKQIWDPHNVLAYACPIPNAPVEAKLIILVTGESCAGKDYCADVWTSLFVKHIPRSLKARSVSISDTTKRDYATVTGANFERLLTDRVYKEFHRPALTRYFSEQVKQRPHLLEEHLMKVVYENADVDVLLITGMREYAPVAMLSHLVPDSRLLDVRVQASRDARVRRGGFSTVAESRNT
;
A
#
# COMPACT_ATOMS: atom_id res chain seq x y z
N MET A 1 13.15 10.70 -18.89
CA MET A 1 12.07 11.05 -19.83
C MET A 1 11.28 12.20 -19.25
N ALA A 2 11.10 13.33 -19.95
CA ALA A 2 10.28 14.48 -19.51
C ALA A 2 8.76 14.18 -19.52
N THR A 3 7.95 14.96 -18.79
CA THR A 3 6.47 14.86 -18.80
C THR A 3 5.84 15.70 -19.92
N LEU A 4 4.60 15.37 -20.29
CA LEU A 4 3.80 16.21 -21.20
C LEU A 4 3.53 17.62 -20.65
N ASP A 5 3.39 17.76 -19.32
CA ASP A 5 3.21 19.06 -18.69
C ASP A 5 4.48 19.92 -18.76
N GLU A 6 5.66 19.30 -18.58
CA GLU A 6 6.95 19.98 -18.80
C GLU A 6 7.09 20.44 -20.26
N LEU A 7 6.76 19.56 -21.21
CA LEU A 7 6.75 19.90 -22.63
C LEU A 7 5.82 21.10 -22.89
N LYS A 8 4.58 21.02 -22.42
CA LYS A 8 3.59 22.10 -22.55
C LYS A 8 4.11 23.43 -22.00
N GLN A 9 4.73 23.42 -20.81
CA GLN A 9 5.28 24.63 -20.20
C GLN A 9 6.40 25.23 -21.06
N GLN A 10 7.31 24.41 -21.58
CA GLN A 10 8.41 24.89 -22.44
C GLN A 10 7.88 25.47 -23.76
N LEU A 11 6.99 24.75 -24.46
CA LEU A 11 6.39 25.21 -25.71
C LEU A 11 5.65 26.55 -25.52
N ARG A 12 4.88 26.68 -24.43
CA ARG A 12 4.18 27.93 -24.08
C ARG A 12 5.14 29.06 -23.73
N LYS A 13 6.21 28.78 -22.99
CA LYS A 13 7.23 29.76 -22.62
C LYS A 13 7.94 30.34 -23.85
N MET A 14 8.27 29.49 -24.82
CA MET A 14 8.86 29.91 -26.09
C MET A 14 7.90 30.80 -26.87
N ALA A 15 6.63 30.40 -26.97
CA ALA A 15 5.60 31.22 -27.61
C ALA A 15 5.30 32.54 -26.89
N THR A 16 5.56 32.67 -25.58
CA THR A 16 5.50 33.97 -24.87
C THR A 16 6.73 34.84 -25.12
N ALA A 17 7.88 34.24 -25.39
CA ALA A 17 9.11 34.98 -25.67
C ALA A 17 9.13 35.57 -27.09
N THR A 18 8.28 35.06 -28.01
CA THR A 18 8.16 35.53 -29.40
C THR A 18 7.06 36.60 -29.53
N PRO A 19 7.39 37.92 -29.58
CA PRO A 19 6.40 39.00 -29.41
C PRO A 19 5.39 39.18 -30.55
N ARG A 20 5.60 38.52 -31.70
CA ARG A 20 4.77 38.64 -32.92
C ARG A 20 4.02 37.35 -33.30
N ALA A 21 4.06 36.32 -32.46
CA ALA A 21 3.33 35.07 -32.68
C ALA A 21 1.83 35.25 -32.37
N PHE A 22 0.98 35.28 -33.40
CA PHE A 22 -0.47 35.28 -33.21
C PHE A 22 -0.94 33.88 -32.81
N ARG A 23 -1.51 33.76 -31.60
CA ARG A 23 -2.04 32.51 -31.08
C ARG A 23 -3.50 32.36 -31.48
N GLN A 24 -3.82 31.24 -32.10
CA GLN A 24 -5.19 30.87 -32.43
C GLN A 24 -5.57 29.59 -31.67
N PRO A 25 -6.78 29.52 -31.08
CA PRO A 25 -7.32 28.26 -30.58
C PRO A 25 -7.25 27.19 -31.67
N LEU A 26 -7.07 25.94 -31.26
CA LEU A 26 -7.11 24.81 -32.20
C LEU A 26 -8.51 24.74 -32.84
N SER A 27 -8.56 24.56 -34.16
CA SER A 27 -9.82 24.18 -34.81
C SER A 27 -10.22 22.75 -34.41
N ASP A 28 -11.50 22.40 -34.60
CA ASP A 28 -12.00 21.04 -34.31
C ASP A 28 -11.19 19.95 -35.00
N SER A 29 -10.78 20.19 -36.25
CA SER A 29 -9.94 19.28 -37.03
C SER A 29 -8.53 19.15 -36.46
N GLN A 30 -7.90 20.27 -36.08
CA GLN A 30 -6.57 20.26 -35.46
C GLN A 30 -6.60 19.54 -34.11
N TYR A 31 -7.63 19.79 -33.31
CA TYR A 31 -7.83 19.11 -32.03
C TYR A 31 -8.03 17.61 -32.23
N SER A 32 -8.88 17.19 -33.18
CA SER A 32 -9.12 15.78 -33.51
C SER A 32 -7.84 15.06 -33.88
N VAL A 33 -7.01 15.65 -34.75
CA VAL A 33 -5.74 15.05 -35.17
C VAL A 33 -4.77 14.93 -34.00
N GLY A 34 -4.63 15.97 -33.18
CA GLY A 34 -3.78 15.94 -32.00
C GLY A 34 -4.23 14.92 -30.95
N PHE A 35 -5.54 14.78 -30.75
CA PHE A 35 -6.14 13.79 -29.86
C PHE A 35 -5.86 12.35 -30.33
N ASP A 36 -6.04 12.07 -31.63
CA ASP A 36 -5.77 10.76 -32.22
C ASP A 36 -4.27 10.39 -32.08
N LEU A 37 -3.36 11.36 -32.30
CA LEU A 37 -1.92 11.16 -32.06
C LEU A 37 -1.63 10.79 -30.61
N LEU A 38 -2.21 11.51 -29.65
CA LEU A 38 -1.98 11.25 -28.23
C LEU A 38 -2.55 9.89 -27.79
N ARG A 39 -3.69 9.47 -28.34
CA ARG A 39 -4.34 8.19 -28.03
C ARG A 39 -3.59 6.98 -28.60
N SER A 40 -3.11 7.09 -29.84
CA SER A 40 -2.49 5.97 -30.58
C SER A 40 -1.25 5.35 -29.93
N GLY A 41 -0.60 6.08 -29.01
CA GLY A 41 0.62 5.65 -28.32
C GLY A 41 0.47 5.36 -26.83
N SER A 42 -0.76 5.33 -26.29
CA SER A 42 -1.02 5.28 -24.84
C SER A 42 -1.69 3.97 -24.40
N THR A 43 -1.23 3.41 -23.27
CA THR A 43 -1.84 2.23 -22.60
C THR A 43 -2.79 2.62 -21.45
N GLU A 44 -2.98 3.94 -21.22
CA GLU A 44 -3.71 4.49 -20.06
C GLU A 44 -5.15 3.96 -19.94
N TYR A 45 -5.82 3.69 -21.05
CA TYR A 45 -7.20 3.21 -21.03
C TYR A 45 -7.29 1.79 -20.45
N GLU A 46 -6.52 0.87 -21.01
CA GLU A 46 -6.54 -0.55 -20.65
C GLU A 46 -5.95 -0.80 -19.25
N GLU A 47 -4.87 -0.10 -18.92
CA GLU A 47 -4.11 -0.34 -17.69
C GLU A 47 -4.64 0.47 -16.49
N PHE A 48 -5.38 1.55 -16.71
CA PHE A 48 -5.82 2.45 -15.64
C PHE A 48 -7.30 2.88 -15.73
N ILE A 49 -7.72 3.59 -16.78
CA ILE A 49 -9.05 4.21 -16.83
C ILE A 49 -10.16 3.15 -16.72
N ILE A 50 -10.12 2.11 -17.54
CA ILE A 50 -11.15 1.07 -17.59
C ILE A 50 -11.19 0.23 -16.30
N PRO A 51 -10.05 -0.26 -15.74
CA PRO A 51 -10.06 -0.94 -14.45
C PRO A 51 -10.64 -0.09 -13.31
N GLN A 52 -10.24 1.18 -13.20
CA GLN A 52 -10.72 2.05 -12.13
C GLN A 52 -12.22 2.37 -12.27
N LEU A 53 -12.67 2.67 -13.50
CA LEU A 53 -14.08 2.94 -13.78
C LEU A 53 -14.94 1.70 -13.53
N SER A 54 -14.47 0.51 -13.91
CA SER A 54 -15.15 -0.77 -13.65
C SER A 54 -15.32 -1.01 -12.15
N GLN A 55 -14.30 -0.71 -11.35
CA GLN A 55 -14.38 -0.83 -9.89
C GLN A 55 -15.45 0.11 -9.30
N LEU A 56 -15.45 1.38 -9.69
CA LEU A 56 -16.42 2.38 -9.22
C LEU A 56 -17.86 2.03 -9.62
N ILE A 57 -18.07 1.63 -10.88
CA ILE A 57 -19.38 1.20 -11.38
C ILE A 57 -19.84 -0.08 -10.66
N GLY A 58 -18.94 -1.03 -10.43
CA GLY A 58 -19.23 -2.24 -9.65
C GLY A 58 -19.77 -1.91 -8.25
N LEU A 59 -19.21 -0.89 -7.58
CA LEU A 59 -19.71 -0.41 -6.28
C LEU A 59 -21.10 0.21 -6.39
N LEU A 60 -21.36 1.04 -7.41
CA LEU A 60 -22.70 1.58 -7.67
C LEU A 60 -23.74 0.47 -7.85
N LEU A 61 -23.39 -0.55 -8.64
CA LEU A 61 -24.27 -1.67 -8.98
C LEU A 61 -24.54 -2.63 -7.82
N LYS A 62 -23.81 -2.57 -6.70
CA LYS A 62 -24.17 -3.28 -5.47
C LYS A 62 -25.49 -2.79 -4.87
N SER A 63 -25.81 -1.52 -5.07
CA SER A 63 -27.02 -0.87 -4.55
C SER A 63 -28.07 -0.59 -5.62
N ARG A 64 -27.73 -0.77 -6.90
CA ARG A 64 -28.54 -0.39 -8.06
C ARG A 64 -28.63 -1.52 -9.07
N SER A 65 -29.83 -1.79 -9.56
CA SER A 65 -30.03 -2.77 -10.64
C SER A 65 -29.65 -2.23 -12.03
N HIS A 66 -29.52 -0.92 -12.17
CA HIS A 66 -29.18 -0.20 -13.39
C HIS A 66 -28.65 1.20 -13.06
N ILE A 67 -27.97 1.84 -14.02
CA ILE A 67 -27.43 3.20 -13.87
C ILE A 67 -27.75 4.09 -15.08
N SER A 68 -27.79 5.38 -14.82
CA SER A 68 -27.85 6.48 -15.77
C SER A 68 -26.52 7.23 -15.80
N VAL A 69 -26.01 7.56 -17.00
CA VAL A 69 -24.68 8.15 -17.18
C VAL A 69 -24.76 9.46 -17.96
N LEU A 70 -24.01 10.46 -17.46
CA LEU A 70 -23.67 11.69 -18.17
C LEU A 70 -22.16 11.70 -18.44
N GLU A 71 -21.74 11.86 -19.69
CA GLU A 71 -20.32 11.97 -20.06
C GLU A 71 -20.03 13.35 -20.64
N ILE A 72 -19.08 14.06 -20.05
CA ILE A 72 -18.68 15.42 -20.47
C ILE A 72 -17.33 15.31 -21.19
N GLY A 73 -17.32 15.73 -22.46
CA GLY A 73 -16.23 15.55 -23.42
C GLY A 73 -15.74 14.09 -23.53
N PRO A 74 -16.60 13.17 -24.00
CA PRO A 74 -16.23 11.79 -24.32
C PRO A 74 -15.21 11.68 -25.47
N GLY A 75 -15.05 12.71 -26.30
CA GLY A 75 -14.26 12.61 -27.52
C GLY A 75 -14.95 11.75 -28.60
N PRO A 76 -14.19 11.11 -29.51
CA PRO A 76 -14.75 10.38 -30.65
C PRO A 76 -15.40 9.03 -30.28
N GLU A 77 -15.18 8.51 -29.08
CA GLU A 77 -15.72 7.23 -28.58
C GLU A 77 -15.82 7.28 -27.05
N SER A 78 -16.95 6.84 -26.50
CA SER A 78 -17.16 6.78 -25.03
C SER A 78 -16.28 5.71 -24.38
N VAL A 79 -15.71 6.00 -23.21
CA VAL A 79 -14.96 4.97 -22.45
C VAL A 79 -15.83 3.81 -21.96
N LEU A 80 -17.16 4.00 -21.91
CA LEU A 80 -18.09 3.00 -21.42
C LEU A 80 -18.20 1.78 -22.34
N VAL A 81 -17.87 1.91 -23.63
CA VAL A 81 -17.96 0.80 -24.59
C VAL A 81 -16.92 -0.29 -24.31
N HIS A 82 -15.83 0.07 -23.62
CA HIS A 82 -14.73 -0.83 -23.24
C HIS A 82 -14.97 -1.57 -21.91
N LEU A 83 -16.08 -1.27 -21.21
CA LEU A 83 -16.43 -1.95 -19.97
C LEU A 83 -16.88 -3.41 -20.20
N PRO A 84 -16.79 -4.27 -19.17
CA PRO A 84 -17.35 -5.63 -19.23
C PRO A 84 -18.83 -5.62 -19.66
N ASN A 85 -19.22 -6.58 -20.49
CA ASN A 85 -20.57 -6.64 -21.07
C ASN A 85 -21.69 -6.62 -20.00
N GLU A 86 -21.48 -7.32 -18.88
CA GLU A 86 -22.42 -7.34 -17.75
C GLU A 86 -22.69 -5.94 -17.18
N MET A 87 -21.67 -5.07 -17.14
CA MET A 87 -21.82 -3.69 -16.70
C MET A 87 -22.50 -2.84 -17.79
N ARG A 88 -22.11 -3.01 -19.05
CA ARG A 88 -22.71 -2.28 -20.19
C ARG A 88 -24.22 -2.53 -20.31
N GLN A 89 -24.68 -3.76 -20.04
CA GLN A 89 -26.12 -4.10 -20.01
C GLN A 89 -26.92 -3.35 -18.93
N LYS A 90 -26.25 -2.87 -17.88
CA LYS A 90 -26.86 -2.18 -16.74
C LYS A 90 -26.98 -0.68 -16.97
N ILE A 91 -26.33 -0.13 -18.01
CA ILE A 91 -26.47 1.27 -18.42
C ILE A 91 -27.77 1.43 -19.19
N LYS A 92 -28.73 2.18 -18.64
CA LYS A 92 -30.09 2.33 -19.23
C LYS A 92 -30.34 3.69 -19.86
N LYS A 93 -29.54 4.70 -19.50
CA LYS A 93 -29.58 6.07 -20.03
C LYS A 93 -28.15 6.57 -20.22
N TYR A 94 -27.88 7.18 -21.37
CA TYR A 94 -26.59 7.81 -21.69
C TYR A 94 -26.84 9.17 -22.31
N VAL A 95 -26.21 10.20 -21.75
CA VAL A 95 -26.22 11.57 -22.25
C VAL A 95 -24.78 12.06 -22.35
N ALA A 96 -24.44 12.82 -23.39
CA ALA A 96 -23.11 13.39 -23.55
C ALA A 96 -23.13 14.86 -23.97
N TYR A 97 -22.12 15.62 -23.51
CA TYR A 97 -21.79 16.96 -24.01
C TYR A 97 -20.43 16.89 -24.71
N GLU A 98 -20.40 17.04 -26.03
CA GLU A 98 -19.19 17.01 -26.84
C GLU A 98 -19.12 18.26 -27.72
N PRO A 99 -18.24 19.23 -27.42
CA PRO A 99 -18.20 20.48 -28.16
C PRO A 99 -17.55 20.37 -29.55
N ASN A 100 -16.79 19.31 -29.84
CA ASN A 100 -16.12 19.15 -31.13
C ASN A 100 -17.07 18.53 -32.18
N SER A 101 -17.39 19.31 -33.21
CA SER A 101 -18.32 18.93 -34.29
C SER A 101 -17.90 17.69 -35.09
N ILE A 102 -16.60 17.35 -35.09
CA ILE A 102 -16.06 16.16 -35.76
C ILE A 102 -16.22 14.91 -34.87
N PHE A 103 -16.20 15.07 -33.54
CA PHE A 103 -16.34 13.97 -32.60
C PHE A 103 -17.78 13.52 -32.41
N VAL A 104 -18.76 14.43 -32.46
CA VAL A 104 -20.19 14.08 -32.34
C VAL A 104 -20.64 12.96 -33.30
N PRO A 105 -20.41 13.03 -34.63
CA PRO A 105 -20.81 11.95 -35.52
C PRO A 105 -20.02 10.65 -35.28
N ARG A 106 -18.72 10.73 -34.97
CA ARG A 106 -17.89 9.56 -34.64
C ARG A 106 -18.38 8.86 -33.37
N LEU A 107 -18.78 9.63 -32.36
CA LEU A 107 -19.33 9.14 -31.12
C LEU A 107 -20.69 8.47 -31.34
N LEU A 108 -21.58 9.09 -32.11
CA LEU A 108 -22.85 8.48 -32.50
C LEU A 108 -22.63 7.15 -33.23
N GLU A 109 -21.70 7.11 -34.18
CA GLU A 109 -21.34 5.88 -34.90
C GLU A 109 -20.80 4.82 -33.93
N SER A 110 -19.90 5.19 -33.01
CA SER A 110 -19.33 4.28 -32.02
C SER A 110 -20.36 3.67 -31.05
N LEU A 111 -21.50 4.34 -30.85
CA LEU A 111 -22.60 3.89 -29.99
C LEU A 111 -23.72 3.19 -30.77
N SER A 112 -23.70 3.26 -32.10
CA SER A 112 -24.73 2.71 -32.99
C SER A 112 -24.25 1.38 -33.59
N SER A 113 -24.96 0.28 -33.30
CA SER A 113 -24.78 -1.00 -34.00
C SER A 113 -26.10 -1.48 -34.57
N THR A 114 -26.05 -2.12 -35.74
CA THR A 114 -27.22 -2.64 -36.48
C THR A 114 -27.60 -4.07 -36.09
N LYS A 115 -26.83 -4.73 -35.21
CA LYS A 115 -27.14 -6.06 -34.67
C LYS A 115 -27.34 -5.98 -33.15
N GLU A 116 -28.49 -6.44 -32.66
CA GLU A 116 -28.86 -6.38 -31.23
C GLU A 116 -27.84 -7.07 -30.30
N ASP A 117 -27.21 -8.17 -30.75
CA ASP A 117 -26.21 -8.92 -29.98
C ASP A 117 -24.79 -8.29 -29.99
N GLU A 118 -24.54 -7.26 -30.81
CA GLU A 118 -23.26 -6.56 -30.94
C GLU A 118 -23.36 -5.07 -30.52
N ALA A 119 -24.43 -4.65 -29.84
CA ALA A 119 -24.60 -3.26 -29.44
C ALA A 119 -23.53 -2.81 -28.40
N PRO A 120 -22.85 -1.66 -28.61
CA PRO A 120 -21.85 -1.13 -27.68
C PRO A 120 -22.40 -0.85 -26.28
N LEU A 121 -23.64 -0.34 -26.18
CA LEU A 121 -24.36 -0.20 -24.92
C LEU A 121 -25.74 -0.90 -25.04
N PRO A 122 -25.78 -2.25 -24.91
CA PRO A 122 -26.98 -3.04 -25.19
C PRO A 122 -28.11 -2.80 -24.19
N GLY A 123 -27.82 -2.13 -23.07
CA GLY A 123 -28.78 -1.84 -22.03
C GLY A 123 -29.71 -0.65 -22.32
N LEU A 124 -29.36 0.24 -23.24
CA LEU A 124 -30.04 1.53 -23.42
C LEU A 124 -31.54 1.38 -23.70
N ARG A 125 -32.37 2.17 -23.00
CA ARG A 125 -33.83 2.18 -23.21
C ARG A 125 -34.28 3.12 -24.33
N SER A 126 -33.42 4.06 -24.69
CA SER A 126 -33.61 5.06 -25.74
C SER A 126 -32.27 5.29 -26.45
N PRO A 127 -32.27 5.83 -27.67
CA PRO A 127 -31.04 6.29 -28.32
C PRO A 127 -30.24 7.23 -27.40
N PRO A 128 -28.90 7.23 -27.50
CA PRO A 128 -28.06 8.15 -26.73
C PRO A 128 -28.37 9.61 -27.12
N THR A 129 -28.43 10.50 -26.12
CA THR A 129 -28.59 11.95 -26.36
C THR A 129 -27.21 12.60 -26.38
N ILE A 130 -26.85 13.28 -27.47
CA ILE A 130 -25.54 13.95 -27.61
C ILE A 130 -25.76 15.42 -27.93
N HIS A 131 -25.27 16.29 -27.04
CA HIS A 131 -25.29 17.73 -27.19
C HIS A 131 -23.97 18.19 -27.81
N GLU A 132 -24.01 18.78 -29.01
CA GLU A 132 -22.88 19.45 -29.65
C GLU A 132 -22.66 20.83 -29.00
N ALA A 133 -22.22 20.82 -27.73
CA ALA A 133 -22.06 22.01 -26.92
C ALA A 133 -21.05 21.81 -25.79
N THR A 134 -20.46 22.91 -25.34
CA THR A 134 -19.72 22.98 -24.08
C THR A 134 -20.67 22.79 -22.89
N PHE A 135 -20.19 22.11 -21.85
CA PHE A 135 -20.91 22.00 -20.58
C PHE A 135 -20.78 23.31 -19.79
N ASP A 136 -21.54 24.34 -20.21
CA ASP A 136 -21.41 25.72 -19.71
C ASP A 136 -22.29 26.03 -18.49
N LEU A 137 -21.76 26.80 -17.54
CA LEU A 137 -22.40 27.16 -16.27
C LEU A 137 -23.63 28.09 -16.40
N ASN A 138 -23.87 28.68 -17.58
CA ASN A 138 -24.89 29.73 -17.78
C ASN A 138 -26.18 29.25 -18.48
N GLN A 139 -26.31 27.95 -18.78
CA GLN A 139 -27.48 27.42 -19.50
C GLN A 139 -28.77 27.35 -18.65
N ASP A 140 -28.72 27.69 -17.36
CA ASP A 140 -29.88 27.63 -16.45
C ASP A 140 -30.85 28.83 -16.60
N GLY A 141 -30.70 29.65 -17.65
CA GLY A 141 -31.41 30.92 -17.80
C GLY A 141 -32.48 31.02 -18.90
N GLU A 142 -32.29 30.47 -20.11
CA GLU A 142 -33.08 30.98 -21.28
C GLU A 142 -33.37 30.02 -22.44
N SER A 143 -33.28 28.69 -22.31
CA SER A 143 -33.74 27.79 -23.39
C SER A 143 -34.81 26.80 -22.98
N ASN A 144 -36.05 27.07 -23.41
CA ASN A 144 -37.17 26.14 -23.54
C ASN A 144 -36.86 25.03 -24.58
N THR A 145 -35.89 24.17 -24.30
CA THR A 145 -35.74 22.88 -24.99
C THR A 145 -35.98 21.77 -23.98
N THR A 146 -36.94 20.93 -24.34
CA THR A 146 -37.66 19.92 -23.55
C THR A 146 -36.81 18.71 -23.13
N ASP A 147 -35.74 18.90 -22.37
CA ASP A 147 -35.17 17.80 -21.59
C ASP A 147 -35.19 18.20 -20.12
N ASN A 148 -36.14 17.64 -19.37
CA ASN A 148 -36.16 17.67 -17.91
C ASN A 148 -34.76 17.35 -17.40
N ASP A 149 -34.16 18.26 -16.63
CA ASP A 149 -32.87 18.12 -15.93
C ASP A 149 -32.76 16.72 -15.29
N GLY A 150 -32.18 15.79 -16.04
CA GLY A 150 -32.15 14.40 -15.65
C GLY A 150 -31.10 14.22 -14.58
N LYS A 151 -31.47 13.76 -13.39
CA LYS A 151 -30.48 13.30 -12.43
C LYS A 151 -29.75 12.06 -12.98
N TYR A 152 -28.46 11.92 -12.69
CA TYR A 152 -27.60 10.83 -13.15
C TYR A 152 -26.96 10.07 -11.98
N ASP A 153 -26.77 8.76 -12.13
CA ASP A 153 -26.04 7.95 -11.15
C ASP A 153 -24.52 8.16 -11.26
N LEU A 154 -24.04 8.47 -12.48
CA LEU A 154 -22.63 8.61 -12.80
C LEU A 154 -22.43 9.79 -13.77
N VAL A 155 -21.53 10.71 -13.41
CA VAL A 155 -21.04 11.77 -14.30
C VAL A 155 -19.55 11.53 -14.55
N ILE A 156 -19.11 11.53 -15.81
CA ILE A 156 -17.73 11.19 -16.19
C ILE A 156 -17.10 12.37 -16.94
N LEU A 157 -15.88 12.73 -16.55
CA LEU A 157 -15.03 13.70 -17.22
C LEU A 157 -13.69 13.02 -17.56
N CYS A 158 -13.65 12.30 -18.70
CA CYS A 158 -12.49 11.50 -19.07
C CYS A 158 -11.44 12.29 -19.87
N HIS A 159 -11.88 13.13 -20.81
CA HIS A 159 -10.98 13.89 -21.71
C HIS A 159 -11.16 15.41 -21.63
N SER A 160 -12.20 15.87 -20.94
CA SER A 160 -12.74 17.22 -21.08
C SER A 160 -12.16 18.27 -20.15
N MET A 161 -11.40 17.88 -19.11
CA MET A 161 -10.80 18.87 -18.20
C MET A 161 -9.71 19.73 -18.87
N TYR A 162 -9.30 19.38 -20.09
CA TYR A 162 -8.30 20.11 -20.86
C TYR A 162 -8.95 21.33 -21.53
N GLY A 163 -8.53 22.54 -21.15
CA GLY A 163 -9.09 23.79 -21.68
C GLY A 163 -10.22 24.40 -20.84
N MET A 164 -10.68 23.71 -19.78
CA MET A 164 -11.65 24.25 -18.83
C MET A 164 -11.00 25.19 -17.81
N ASN A 165 -11.43 26.46 -17.76
CA ASN A 165 -10.88 27.48 -16.85
C ASN A 165 -11.52 27.48 -15.45
N LYS A 166 -12.69 26.86 -15.27
CA LYS A 166 -13.48 26.88 -14.02
C LYS A 166 -13.74 25.46 -13.47
N LYS A 167 -12.66 24.69 -13.31
CA LYS A 167 -12.70 23.26 -12.95
C LYS A 167 -13.60 22.96 -11.74
N ARG A 168 -13.44 23.69 -10.63
CA ARG A 168 -14.27 23.52 -9.43
C ARG A 168 -15.77 23.71 -9.69
N GLN A 169 -16.15 24.81 -10.34
CA GLN A 169 -17.56 25.13 -10.60
C GLN A 169 -18.23 24.08 -11.49
N ILE A 170 -17.48 23.49 -12.43
CA ILE A 170 -17.95 22.39 -13.27
C ILE A 170 -18.23 21.13 -12.43
N ILE A 171 -17.34 20.82 -11.48
CA ILE A 171 -17.58 19.71 -10.54
C ILE A 171 -18.78 20.00 -9.64
N GLU A 172 -18.91 21.21 -9.10
CA GLU A 172 -20.07 21.62 -8.29
C GLU A 172 -21.39 21.47 -9.05
N ARG A 173 -21.45 21.91 -10.32
CA ARG A 173 -22.60 21.68 -11.19
C ARG A 173 -22.85 20.20 -11.42
N SER A 174 -21.81 19.42 -11.71
CA SER A 174 -21.91 17.97 -11.92
C SER A 174 -22.44 17.25 -10.67
N LEU A 175 -22.04 17.68 -9.48
CA LEU A 175 -22.56 17.18 -8.21
C LEU A 175 -24.06 17.48 -8.04
N GLY A 176 -24.50 18.66 -8.49
CA GLY A 176 -25.93 19.05 -8.53
C GLY A 176 -26.79 18.16 -9.43
N LEU A 177 -26.19 17.51 -10.43
CA LEU A 177 -26.86 16.59 -11.35
C LEU A 177 -26.91 15.14 -10.84
N LEU A 178 -26.32 14.81 -9.69
CA LEU A 178 -26.35 13.44 -9.16
C LEU A 178 -27.75 13.04 -8.63
N ALA A 179 -28.15 11.80 -8.91
CA ALA A 179 -29.35 11.18 -8.38
C ALA A 179 -29.36 11.14 -6.85
N GLU A 180 -30.50 11.52 -6.27
CA GLU A 180 -30.63 11.64 -4.82
C GLU A 180 -30.86 10.29 -4.12
N GLN A 181 -31.53 9.36 -4.80
CA GLN A 181 -31.91 8.04 -4.31
C GLN A 181 -31.73 6.95 -5.37
N PRO A 182 -31.17 5.77 -5.04
CA PRO A 182 -30.48 5.48 -3.77
C PRO A 182 -29.23 6.36 -3.60
N GLU A 183 -28.69 6.48 -2.37
CA GLU A 183 -27.49 7.29 -2.15
C GLU A 183 -26.28 6.83 -2.99
N GLY A 184 -25.30 7.71 -3.19
CA GLY A 184 -23.97 7.33 -3.66
C GLY A 184 -23.73 7.48 -5.16
N GLY A 185 -24.42 8.38 -5.85
CA GLY A 185 -24.02 8.80 -7.20
C GLY A 185 -22.59 9.37 -7.22
N LEU A 186 -21.92 9.27 -8.36
CA LEU A 186 -20.50 9.60 -8.50
C LEU A 186 -20.23 10.61 -9.62
N VAL A 187 -19.36 11.57 -9.36
CA VAL A 187 -18.67 12.35 -10.40
C VAL A 187 -17.23 11.84 -10.49
N VAL A 188 -16.80 11.36 -11.65
CA VAL A 188 -15.47 10.76 -11.86
C VAL A 188 -14.69 11.59 -12.87
N VAL A 189 -13.50 12.02 -12.47
CA VAL A 189 -12.60 12.81 -13.29
C VAL A 189 -11.31 12.02 -13.53
N PHE A 190 -10.95 11.85 -14.78
CA PHE A 190 -9.60 11.43 -15.17
C PHE A 190 -8.83 12.65 -15.66
N HIS A 191 -7.59 12.80 -15.19
CA HIS A 191 -6.75 13.92 -15.58
C HIS A 191 -5.31 13.48 -15.82
N ARG A 192 -4.75 13.91 -16.95
CA ARG A 192 -3.34 13.72 -17.32
C ARG A 192 -2.48 14.77 -16.65
N SER A 193 -2.23 14.59 -15.36
CA SER A 193 -1.24 15.34 -14.59
C SER A 193 -0.96 14.62 -13.28
N GLU A 194 0.19 14.90 -12.66
CA GLU A 194 0.50 14.45 -11.31
C GLU A 194 -0.28 15.24 -10.25
N MET A 195 -0.78 16.43 -10.61
CA MET A 195 -1.46 17.34 -9.70
C MET A 195 -2.85 17.72 -10.22
N LEU A 196 -3.84 17.59 -9.34
CA LEU A 196 -5.18 18.09 -9.57
C LEU A 196 -5.70 18.68 -8.27
N ASP A 197 -6.05 19.97 -8.30
CA ASP A 197 -6.56 20.72 -7.16
C ASP A 197 -7.95 21.25 -7.52
N PHE A 198 -8.90 21.03 -6.62
CA PHE A 198 -10.28 21.49 -6.73
C PHE A 198 -10.67 22.45 -5.61
N GLU A 199 -9.71 23.16 -5.02
CA GLU A 199 -9.94 24.26 -4.08
C GLU A 199 -10.86 23.85 -2.91
N GLN A 200 -10.42 22.86 -2.12
CA GLN A 200 -11.10 22.35 -0.91
C GLN A 200 -12.31 21.43 -1.15
N LEU A 201 -12.62 21.02 -2.38
CA LEU A 201 -13.51 19.86 -2.58
C LEU A 201 -12.87 18.60 -1.99
N VAL A 202 -13.65 17.83 -1.23
CA VAL A 202 -13.16 16.58 -0.63
C VAL A 202 -13.52 15.40 -1.52
N CYS A 203 -12.52 14.61 -1.87
CA CYS A 203 -12.70 13.42 -2.70
C CYS A 203 -13.21 12.24 -1.89
N HIS A 204 -14.04 11.44 -2.53
CA HIS A 204 -14.43 10.13 -2.02
C HIS A 204 -13.34 9.09 -2.27
N GLN A 205 -12.72 9.13 -3.45
CA GLN A 205 -11.64 8.21 -3.82
C GLN A 205 -10.66 8.88 -4.80
N THR A 206 -9.38 8.48 -4.71
CA THR A 206 -8.31 8.92 -5.61
C THR A 206 -7.49 7.70 -6.03
N ALA A 207 -7.06 7.64 -7.29
CA ALA A 207 -6.11 6.63 -7.79
C ALA A 207 -5.08 7.28 -8.72
N PHE A 208 -3.90 6.68 -8.82
CA PHE A 208 -2.77 7.22 -9.60
C PHE A 208 -2.30 6.22 -10.65
N PHE A 209 -1.70 6.72 -11.71
CA PHE A 209 -1.01 5.95 -12.73
C PHE A 209 0.28 6.68 -13.13
N PRO A 210 1.34 6.59 -12.30
CA PRO A 210 2.56 7.38 -12.48
C PRO A 210 3.40 6.95 -13.68
N THR A 211 3.22 5.72 -14.17
CA THR A 211 4.03 5.13 -15.24
C THR A 211 3.46 5.33 -16.64
N GLY A 212 2.43 6.15 -16.80
CA GLY A 212 1.83 6.41 -18.11
C GLY A 212 2.85 6.98 -19.10
N ILE A 213 2.79 6.51 -20.35
CA ILE A 213 3.69 6.94 -21.43
C ILE A 213 2.84 7.30 -22.64
N SER A 214 3.15 8.45 -23.24
CA SER A 214 2.65 8.87 -24.55
C SER A 214 3.77 8.78 -25.58
N LYS A 215 3.49 8.18 -26.73
CA LYS A 215 4.44 8.01 -27.83
C LYS A 215 3.93 8.74 -29.07
N VAL A 216 4.82 9.46 -29.73
CA VAL A 216 4.54 10.18 -30.98
C VAL A 216 5.60 9.84 -32.01
N ALA A 217 5.22 9.74 -33.29
CA ALA A 217 6.18 9.49 -34.37
C ALA A 217 7.18 10.66 -34.49
N ASP A 218 8.43 10.32 -34.73
CA ASP A 218 9.53 11.29 -34.83
C ASP A 218 9.71 11.79 -36.27
N ASP A 219 8.68 12.44 -36.78
CA ASP A 219 8.70 13.15 -38.07
C ASP A 219 8.15 14.57 -37.89
N ASP A 220 8.61 15.49 -38.74
CA ASP A 220 8.34 16.92 -38.59
C ASP A 220 6.85 17.26 -38.68
N GLU A 221 6.10 16.59 -39.55
CA GLU A 221 4.67 16.84 -39.74
C GLU A 221 3.86 16.41 -38.52
N THR A 222 4.16 15.23 -37.98
CA THR A 222 3.52 14.72 -36.77
C THR A 222 3.87 15.57 -35.55
N LEU A 223 5.14 15.96 -35.40
CA LEU A 223 5.59 16.77 -34.27
C LEU A 223 4.97 18.18 -34.26
N ASP A 224 4.75 18.79 -35.41
CA ASP A 224 4.04 20.09 -35.50
C ASP A 224 2.62 20.02 -34.93
N LYS A 225 1.88 19.00 -35.36
CA LYS A 225 0.49 18.75 -34.92
C LYS A 225 0.46 18.43 -33.43
N PHE A 226 1.38 17.57 -32.98
CA PHE A 226 1.50 17.17 -31.58
C PHE A 226 1.88 18.34 -30.68
N ALA A 227 2.90 19.14 -31.03
CA ALA A 227 3.33 20.28 -30.24
C ALA A 227 2.22 21.34 -30.11
N SER A 228 1.51 21.62 -31.21
CA SER A 228 0.35 22.52 -31.20
C SER A 228 -0.78 22.01 -30.30
N PHE A 229 -1.07 20.71 -30.35
CA PHE A 229 -2.05 20.08 -29.47
C PHE A 229 -1.66 20.18 -27.99
N VAL A 230 -0.42 19.83 -27.65
CA VAL A 230 0.10 19.89 -26.27
C VAL A 230 0.09 21.34 -25.75
N ALA A 231 0.54 22.31 -26.56
CA ALA A 231 0.50 23.73 -26.24
C ALA A 231 -0.93 24.25 -26.06
N GLY A 232 -1.90 23.70 -26.80
CA GLY A 232 -3.32 24.06 -26.78
C GLY A 232 -3.68 25.22 -27.70
N PHE A 233 -2.82 25.55 -28.66
CA PHE A 233 -3.05 26.59 -29.67
C PHE A 233 -2.13 26.36 -30.88
N THR A 234 -2.50 26.94 -32.02
CA THR A 234 -1.59 27.08 -33.16
C THR A 234 -0.98 28.48 -33.20
N VAL A 235 0.13 28.61 -33.91
CA VAL A 235 0.79 29.89 -34.17
C VAL A 235 0.77 30.17 -35.66
N GLN A 236 0.30 31.36 -36.04
CA GLN A 236 0.50 31.94 -37.37
C GLN A 236 1.79 32.76 -37.39
N GLU A 237 2.72 32.41 -38.27
CA GLU A 237 3.99 33.13 -38.45
C GLU A 237 3.81 34.27 -39.47
N ALA A 238 4.52 35.38 -39.25
CA ALA A 238 4.70 36.42 -40.27
C ALA A 238 6.00 36.09 -41.04
N ASP A 239 5.94 36.13 -42.38
CA ASP A 239 6.92 35.60 -43.35
C ASP A 239 8.40 36.05 -43.22
N GLN A 240 8.80 36.77 -42.17
CA GLN A 240 10.15 37.32 -41.99
C GLN A 240 10.94 36.78 -40.78
N TYR A 241 10.37 35.86 -39.99
CA TYR A 241 11.08 35.18 -38.90
C TYR A 241 10.64 33.70 -38.86
N GLY A 242 11.36 32.83 -39.59
CA GLY A 242 11.25 31.39 -39.35
C GLY A 242 11.94 31.06 -38.02
N ASP A 243 11.24 30.36 -37.12
CA ASP A 243 11.78 29.18 -36.41
C ASP A 243 10.94 28.68 -35.22
N LEU A 244 9.79 29.27 -34.83
CA LEU A 244 9.10 28.78 -33.62
C LEU A 244 8.63 27.32 -33.75
N ARG A 245 8.14 26.91 -34.92
CA ARG A 245 7.80 25.49 -35.17
C ARG A 245 9.03 24.59 -35.14
N THR A 246 10.13 25.03 -35.74
CA THR A 246 11.42 24.31 -35.69
C THR A 246 11.88 24.14 -34.24
N ASP A 247 11.88 25.22 -33.47
CA ASP A 247 12.26 25.21 -32.05
C ASP A 247 11.35 24.28 -31.24
N TRP A 248 10.05 24.25 -31.54
CA TRP A 248 9.10 23.32 -30.91
C TRP A 248 9.42 21.86 -31.24
N ARG A 249 9.73 21.53 -32.50
CA ARG A 249 10.17 20.18 -32.90
C ARG A 249 11.47 19.78 -32.19
N GLU A 250 12.46 20.67 -32.17
CA GLU A 250 13.72 20.42 -31.47
C GLU A 250 13.49 20.21 -29.98
N THR A 251 12.63 21.03 -29.35
CA THR A 251 12.28 20.87 -27.94
C THR A 251 11.64 19.51 -27.68
N CYS A 252 10.67 19.08 -28.50
CA CYS A 252 10.08 17.74 -28.41
C CYS A 252 11.16 16.65 -28.44
N ARG A 253 12.13 16.75 -29.36
CA ARG A 253 13.20 15.76 -29.52
C ARG A 253 14.23 15.79 -28.38
N ASN A 254 14.53 16.98 -27.86
CA ASN A 254 15.56 17.19 -26.85
C ASN A 254 15.13 16.70 -25.47
N ILE A 255 13.87 16.93 -25.08
CA ILE A 255 13.38 16.55 -23.74
C ILE A 255 12.61 15.22 -23.76
N GLY A 256 12.14 14.80 -24.93
CA GLY A 256 11.52 13.50 -25.13
C GLY A 256 12.54 12.36 -25.09
N HIS A 257 12.12 11.19 -24.62
CA HIS A 257 13.00 10.03 -24.52
C HIS A 257 12.94 9.17 -25.79
N ARG A 258 14.12 8.77 -26.29
CA ARG A 258 14.28 7.78 -27.37
C ARG A 258 15.00 6.55 -26.82
N LYS A 259 14.38 5.37 -26.98
CA LYS A 259 14.95 4.12 -26.47
C LYS A 259 16.26 3.73 -27.18
N THR A 260 16.42 4.14 -28.44
CA THR A 260 17.63 4.01 -29.24
C THR A 260 17.76 5.21 -30.19
N SER A 261 18.96 5.51 -30.68
CA SER A 261 19.18 6.57 -31.69
C SER A 261 18.43 6.33 -33.02
N LEU A 262 18.00 5.08 -33.26
CA LEU A 262 17.22 4.66 -34.43
C LEU A 262 15.71 4.55 -34.15
N SER A 263 15.24 4.97 -32.97
CA SER A 263 13.83 4.89 -32.61
C SER A 263 13.00 5.85 -33.47
N LYS A 264 11.95 5.34 -34.12
CA LYS A 264 11.00 6.13 -34.92
C LYS A 264 10.00 6.94 -34.08
N PHE A 265 10.14 6.93 -32.76
CA PHE A 265 9.19 7.51 -31.82
C PHE A 265 9.90 8.32 -30.74
N VAL A 266 9.27 9.42 -30.34
CA VAL A 266 9.61 10.18 -29.15
C VAL A 266 8.60 9.85 -28.05
N SER A 267 9.08 9.54 -26.85
CA SER A 267 8.23 9.17 -25.70
C SER A 267 8.25 10.27 -24.63
N PHE A 268 7.09 10.52 -24.03
CA PHE A 268 6.91 11.44 -22.90
C PHE A 268 6.17 10.73 -21.77
N SER A 269 6.52 11.07 -20.53
CA SER A 269 5.77 10.62 -19.36
C SER A 269 4.41 11.34 -19.32
N SER A 270 3.35 10.57 -19.13
CA SER A 270 1.95 11.00 -19.11
C SER A 270 1.25 10.39 -17.88
N PRO A 271 1.66 10.80 -16.67
CA PRO A 271 1.03 10.32 -15.46
C PRO A 271 -0.44 10.72 -15.43
N ASN A 272 -1.28 9.82 -14.91
CA ASN A 272 -2.71 10.07 -14.77
C ASN A 272 -3.16 9.98 -13.32
N ILE A 273 -4.18 10.76 -12.99
CA ILE A 273 -4.91 10.70 -11.73
C ILE A 273 -6.39 10.50 -12.01
N MET A 274 -7.03 9.64 -11.23
CA MET A 274 -8.48 9.54 -11.13
C MET A 274 -8.92 10.16 -9.82
N VAL A 275 -9.94 11.00 -9.88
CA VAL A 275 -10.59 11.57 -8.71
C VAL A 275 -12.10 11.31 -8.79
N ALA A 276 -12.67 10.74 -7.74
CA ALA A 276 -14.10 10.49 -7.64
C ALA A 276 -14.72 11.30 -6.49
N PHE A 277 -15.84 11.94 -6.76
CA PHE A 277 -16.63 12.72 -5.81
C PHE A 277 -18.01 12.12 -5.63
N THR A 278 -18.55 12.29 -4.42
CA THR A 278 -19.97 12.11 -4.13
C THR A 278 -20.57 13.47 -3.80
N ARG A 279 -21.89 13.55 -3.61
CA ARG A 279 -22.56 14.76 -3.10
C ARG A 279 -21.97 15.34 -1.81
N HIS A 280 -21.21 14.55 -1.04
CA HIS A 280 -20.58 14.99 0.20
C HIS A 280 -19.26 15.74 -0.01
N ALA A 281 -18.79 15.93 -1.26
CA ALA A 281 -17.57 16.65 -1.55
C ALA A 281 -17.55 18.11 -1.01
N MET A 282 -18.74 18.69 -0.81
CA MET A 282 -18.95 20.04 -0.28
C MET A 282 -19.15 20.09 1.25
N ALA A 283 -19.01 18.98 1.97
CA ALA A 283 -19.32 18.89 3.40
C ALA A 283 -18.23 19.48 4.32
N LEU A 284 -17.09 19.94 3.77
CA LEU A 284 -15.95 20.42 4.55
C LEU A 284 -16.27 21.60 5.51
N PRO A 285 -17.12 22.58 5.15
CA PRO A 285 -17.48 23.67 6.06
C PRO A 285 -18.09 23.20 7.39
N GLU A 286 -18.78 22.05 7.41
CA GLU A 286 -19.33 21.46 8.65
C GLU A 286 -18.23 21.08 9.65
N LEU A 287 -17.09 20.59 9.14
CA LEU A 287 -15.95 20.20 9.97
C LEU A 287 -15.12 21.43 10.39
N LEU A 288 -14.93 22.39 9.49
CA LEU A 288 -14.21 23.64 9.77
C LEU A 288 -14.87 24.47 10.88
N ALA A 289 -16.17 24.31 11.09
CA ALA A 289 -16.89 24.94 12.20
C ALA A 289 -16.54 24.34 13.58
N GLN A 290 -15.98 23.13 13.62
CA GLN A 290 -15.74 22.37 14.85
C GLN A 290 -14.24 22.22 15.16
N VAL A 291 -13.43 22.05 14.11
CA VAL A 291 -11.99 21.77 14.22
C VAL A 291 -11.21 22.86 13.49
N PRO A 292 -10.21 23.48 14.14
CA PRO A 292 -9.42 24.51 13.49
C PRO A 292 -8.56 23.89 12.38
N MET A 293 -8.54 24.57 11.24
CA MET A 293 -7.59 24.30 10.18
C MET A 293 -6.20 24.79 10.58
N VAL A 294 -5.15 24.05 10.22
CA VAL A 294 -3.77 24.50 10.36
C VAL A 294 -3.51 25.63 9.37
N SER A 295 -3.26 26.84 9.88
CA SER A 295 -2.89 28.00 9.07
C SER A 295 -1.37 28.14 8.97
N GLY A 296 -0.83 28.28 7.76
CA GLY A 296 0.61 28.46 7.50
C GLY A 296 1.34 27.19 7.05
N ASP A 297 2.67 27.23 7.04
CA ASP A 297 3.51 26.11 6.61
C ASP A 297 3.57 25.02 7.70
N PHE A 298 2.80 23.95 7.54
CA PHE A 298 2.97 22.73 8.32
C PHE A 298 4.11 21.88 7.74
N THR A 299 4.91 21.25 8.61
CA THR A 299 6.15 20.59 8.19
C THR A 299 5.94 19.12 7.85
N VAL A 300 5.80 18.81 6.57
CA VAL A 300 5.92 17.44 6.06
C VAL A 300 7.33 17.18 5.53
N LYS A 301 7.91 16.06 5.94
CA LYS A 301 9.30 15.67 5.64
C LYS A 301 9.38 14.84 4.36
N SER A 302 8.37 14.02 4.09
CA SER A 302 8.24 13.27 2.84
C SER A 302 8.12 14.22 1.65
N ARG A 303 9.02 14.09 0.68
CA ARG A 303 8.99 14.90 -0.56
C ARG A 303 7.83 14.48 -1.45
N GLU A 304 7.58 13.18 -1.55
CA GLU A 304 6.44 12.60 -2.27
C GLU A 304 5.10 13.10 -1.72
N ALA A 305 4.94 13.22 -0.39
CA ALA A 305 3.70 13.76 0.17
C ALA A 305 3.51 15.27 -0.11
N ARG A 306 4.61 16.03 -0.19
CA ARG A 306 4.57 17.49 -0.39
C ARG A 306 4.15 17.93 -1.79
N THR A 307 4.25 17.05 -2.78
CA THR A 307 3.78 17.35 -4.14
C THR A 307 2.26 17.30 -4.21
N HIS A 308 1.60 16.61 -3.28
CA HIS A 308 0.14 16.56 -3.18
C HIS A 308 -0.44 17.79 -2.47
N ARG A 309 -1.65 18.17 -2.88
CA ARG A 309 -2.45 19.24 -2.25
C ARG A 309 -3.66 18.63 -1.53
N PRO A 310 -3.68 18.57 -0.18
CA PRO A 310 -4.84 18.06 0.53
C PRO A 310 -6.02 19.03 0.39
N ALA A 311 -7.25 18.55 0.62
CA ALA A 311 -8.42 19.44 0.65
C ALA A 311 -8.28 20.46 1.80
N CYS A 312 -7.79 19.99 2.94
CA CYS A 312 -7.34 20.82 4.06
C CYS A 312 -6.48 19.99 5.04
N VAL A 313 -5.84 20.68 5.98
CA VAL A 313 -5.18 20.07 7.13
C VAL A 313 -5.86 20.55 8.40
N MET A 314 -6.49 19.63 9.11
CA MET A 314 -7.14 19.86 10.40
C MET A 314 -6.11 19.71 11.53
N GLY A 315 -6.06 20.66 12.44
CA GLY A 315 -5.14 20.67 13.59
C GLY A 315 -5.89 20.50 14.91
N PRO A 316 -6.44 19.30 15.21
CA PRO A 316 -7.10 19.05 16.49
C PRO A 316 -6.15 19.29 17.65
N ARG A 317 -6.63 19.95 18.71
CA ARG A 317 -5.88 20.30 19.92
C ARG A 317 -6.27 19.45 21.14
N ASP A 318 -7.34 18.68 21.01
CA ASP A 318 -7.83 17.74 22.01
C ASP A 318 -8.46 16.52 21.34
N ILE A 319 -8.72 15.48 22.15
CA ILE A 319 -9.25 14.21 21.65
C ILE A 319 -10.65 14.38 21.04
N ARG A 320 -11.47 15.32 21.56
CA ARG A 320 -12.83 15.53 21.06
C ARG A 320 -12.80 16.01 19.62
N GLN A 321 -11.90 16.92 19.27
CA GLN A 321 -11.72 17.38 17.90
C GLN A 321 -11.25 16.25 16.95
N VAL A 322 -10.50 15.28 17.45
CA VAL A 322 -10.18 14.05 16.68
C VAL A 322 -11.44 13.22 16.45
N GLN A 323 -12.31 13.08 17.47
CA GLN A 323 -13.60 12.39 17.31
C GLN A 323 -14.50 13.10 16.29
N ASP A 324 -14.56 14.44 16.32
CA ASP A 324 -15.35 15.24 15.38
C ASP A 324 -14.90 15.00 13.92
N CYS A 325 -13.59 14.95 13.66
CA CYS A 325 -13.05 14.57 12.35
C CYS A 325 -13.51 13.17 11.90
N VAL A 326 -13.43 12.18 12.79
CA VAL A 326 -13.80 10.80 12.47
C VAL A 326 -15.30 10.66 12.24
N GLN A 327 -16.12 11.25 13.11
CA GLN A 327 -17.57 11.22 12.99
C GLN A 327 -18.03 11.92 11.71
N TRP A 328 -17.39 13.03 11.33
CA TRP A 328 -17.62 13.69 10.05
C TRP A 328 -17.29 12.75 8.88
N ALA A 329 -16.13 12.09 8.91
CA ALA A 329 -15.73 11.16 7.84
C ALA A 329 -16.69 9.97 7.71
N VAL A 330 -17.12 9.38 8.82
CA VAL A 330 -18.12 8.30 8.85
C VAL A 330 -19.47 8.78 8.32
N LYS A 331 -19.96 9.93 8.80
CA LYS A 331 -21.24 10.54 8.39
C LYS A 331 -21.29 10.77 6.87
N HIS A 332 -20.18 11.24 6.30
CA HIS A 332 -20.11 11.64 4.90
C HIS A 332 -19.49 10.58 3.98
N LYS A 333 -19.07 9.42 4.52
CA LYS A 333 -18.40 8.33 3.79
C LYS A 333 -17.16 8.83 3.02
N LEU A 334 -16.35 9.64 3.69
CA LEU A 334 -15.11 10.24 3.15
C LEU A 334 -13.88 9.67 3.85
N GLY A 335 -12.75 9.69 3.14
CA GLY A 335 -11.46 9.25 3.67
C GLY A 335 -10.73 10.34 4.47
N LEU A 336 -9.87 9.90 5.37
CA LEU A 336 -8.94 10.73 6.16
C LEU A 336 -7.51 10.22 5.99
N THR A 337 -6.55 11.13 6.10
CA THR A 337 -5.13 10.78 6.32
C THR A 337 -4.63 11.41 7.61
N VAL A 338 -3.51 10.91 8.13
CA VAL A 338 -2.96 11.34 9.43
C VAL A 338 -1.51 11.77 9.25
N ILE A 339 -1.18 12.94 9.78
CA ILE A 339 0.17 13.47 9.86
C ILE A 339 0.65 13.32 11.31
N GLY A 340 1.57 12.38 11.52
CA GLY A 340 2.40 12.32 12.72
C GLY A 340 3.72 13.06 12.47
N GLY A 341 4.82 12.32 12.29
CA GLY A 341 6.12 12.91 11.91
C GLY A 341 6.25 13.36 10.45
N GLY A 342 5.20 13.21 9.62
CA GLY A 342 5.21 13.65 8.21
C GLY A 342 6.23 12.95 7.30
N HIS A 343 6.66 11.72 7.63
CA HIS A 343 7.70 10.99 6.89
C HIS A 343 7.18 10.00 5.83
N SER A 344 5.89 9.65 5.85
CA SER A 344 5.30 8.72 4.88
C SER A 344 4.69 9.46 3.69
N GLY A 345 4.71 8.86 2.49
CA GLY A 345 3.93 9.32 1.34
C GLY A 345 2.42 9.29 1.57
N HIS A 346 1.94 8.44 2.49
CA HIS A 346 0.52 8.24 2.81
C HIS A 346 -0.11 9.35 3.66
N CYS A 347 0.69 10.28 4.21
CA CYS A 347 0.16 11.28 5.16
C CYS A 347 -0.58 12.44 4.48
N ILE A 348 -0.30 12.71 3.20
CA ILE A 348 -0.99 13.72 2.40
C ILE A 348 -1.38 13.12 1.06
N LEU A 349 -2.68 13.16 0.77
CA LEU A 349 -3.25 12.76 -0.51
C LEU A 349 -4.01 13.93 -1.15
N PRO A 350 -4.06 14.03 -2.49
CA PRO A 350 -4.74 15.10 -3.19
C PRO A 350 -6.22 15.16 -2.83
N ASN A 351 -6.69 16.34 -2.43
CA ASN A 351 -8.10 16.63 -2.12
C ASN A 351 -8.70 15.73 -1.01
N ILE A 352 -7.87 15.21 -0.11
CA ILE A 352 -8.29 14.47 1.10
C ILE A 352 -8.03 15.32 2.34
N VAL A 353 -8.86 15.15 3.37
CA VAL A 353 -8.69 15.82 4.66
C VAL A 353 -7.57 15.12 5.44
N CYS A 354 -6.55 15.90 5.82
CA CYS A 354 -5.43 15.43 6.64
C CYS A 354 -5.61 15.87 8.10
N ILE A 355 -5.27 15.00 9.05
CA ILE A 355 -5.32 15.29 10.49
C ILE A 355 -3.90 15.42 11.02
N ASP A 356 -3.51 16.62 11.43
CA ASP A 356 -2.23 16.91 12.05
C ASP A 356 -2.27 16.62 13.55
N MET A 357 -1.46 15.66 13.98
CA MET A 357 -1.36 15.24 15.38
C MET A 357 -0.27 15.99 16.14
N SER A 358 0.33 17.04 15.57
CA SER A 358 1.43 17.80 16.18
C SER A 358 1.10 18.41 17.55
N ALA A 359 -0.17 18.67 17.86
CA ALA A 359 -0.59 19.17 19.18
C ALA A 359 -0.58 18.12 20.31
N PHE A 360 -0.46 16.84 19.97
CA PHE A 360 -0.38 15.73 20.91
C PHE A 360 1.10 15.38 21.15
N ASP A 361 1.86 16.27 21.76
CA ASP A 361 3.33 16.24 21.83
C ASP A 361 3.90 15.86 23.21
N LYS A 362 3.08 15.34 24.12
CA LYS A 362 3.52 15.04 25.50
C LYS A 362 4.21 13.70 25.64
N ILE A 363 5.23 13.69 26.50
CA ILE A 363 5.97 12.50 26.95
C ILE A 363 5.95 12.47 28.48
N CYS A 364 5.55 11.35 29.07
CA CYS A 364 5.47 11.17 30.51
C CYS A 364 6.13 9.85 30.92
N ILE A 365 7.04 9.90 31.89
CA ILE A 365 7.62 8.70 32.51
C ILE A 365 6.82 8.37 33.76
N VAL A 366 6.33 7.14 33.85
CA VAL A 366 5.52 6.66 34.97
C VAL A 366 6.14 5.42 35.59
N GLU A 367 6.10 5.34 36.91
CA GLU A 367 6.45 4.14 37.65
C GLU A 367 5.17 3.34 37.93
N GLU A 368 5.14 2.06 37.53
CA GLU A 368 4.05 1.15 37.88
C GLU A 368 4.47 0.20 39.02
N PRO A 369 3.59 -0.04 40.02
CA PRO A 369 3.86 -1.01 41.07
C PRO A 369 4.10 -2.41 40.51
N SER A 370 5.14 -3.09 41.01
CA SER A 370 5.66 -4.35 40.47
C SER A 370 4.70 -5.53 40.42
N GLU A 371 3.57 -5.49 41.12
CA GLU A 371 2.59 -6.58 41.20
C GLU A 371 1.76 -6.75 39.91
N ASN A 372 1.67 -5.73 39.04
CA ASN A 372 0.88 -5.76 37.81
C ASN A 372 1.69 -6.00 36.53
N LEU A 373 3.01 -6.15 36.61
CA LEU A 373 3.87 -6.27 35.43
C LEU A 373 4.36 -7.70 35.20
N ALA A 374 3.92 -8.30 34.10
CA ALA A 374 4.57 -9.48 33.52
C ALA A 374 5.98 -9.17 32.92
N CYS A 375 6.38 -7.89 32.85
CA CYS A 375 7.40 -7.40 31.92
C CYS A 375 8.74 -6.94 32.53
N GLY A 376 8.92 -6.98 33.86
CA GLY A 376 10.20 -6.75 34.53
C GLY A 376 10.75 -5.31 34.59
N SER A 377 10.18 -4.34 33.85
CA SER A 377 10.59 -2.92 33.90
C SER A 377 9.62 -2.09 34.73
N LYS A 378 10.08 -1.46 35.82
CA LYS A 378 9.24 -0.63 36.70
C LYS A 378 8.74 0.66 36.06
N ASN A 379 9.44 1.16 35.05
CA ASN A 379 9.16 2.43 34.40
C ASN A 379 8.57 2.23 33.00
N LEU A 380 7.54 3.01 32.68
CA LEU A 380 6.90 3.07 31.37
C LEU A 380 7.01 4.50 30.82
N ALA A 381 7.02 4.63 29.50
CA ALA A 381 6.97 5.92 28.82
C ALA A 381 5.62 6.03 28.09
N ILE A 382 4.81 7.01 28.48
CA ILE A 382 3.56 7.35 27.80
C ILE A 382 3.89 8.47 26.82
N VAL A 383 3.66 8.20 25.54
CA VAL A 383 4.10 9.05 24.44
C VAL A 383 2.92 9.35 23.54
N GLU A 384 2.62 10.62 23.34
CA GLU A 384 1.58 11.08 22.42
C GLU A 384 2.06 11.06 20.94
N SER A 385 1.11 11.03 20.00
CA SER A 385 1.39 10.77 18.58
C SER A 385 1.94 11.96 17.76
N GLY A 386 2.07 13.12 18.37
CA GLY A 386 2.84 14.26 17.83
C GLY A 386 4.34 14.15 18.08
N CYS A 387 4.78 13.30 19.03
CA CYS A 387 6.18 13.23 19.44
C CYS A 387 7.08 12.62 18.34
N GLN A 388 8.29 13.19 18.21
CA GLN A 388 9.34 12.69 17.34
C GLN A 388 10.35 11.84 18.13
N THR A 389 11.02 10.94 17.42
CA THR A 389 11.99 9.99 18.00
C THR A 389 13.05 10.69 18.84
N GLY A 390 13.60 11.81 18.36
CA GLY A 390 14.64 12.56 19.07
C GLY A 390 14.18 13.10 20.43
N ASP A 391 12.94 13.58 20.52
CA ASP A 391 12.38 14.12 21.76
C ASP A 391 12.08 13.01 22.78
N ILE A 392 11.59 11.86 22.29
CA ILE A 392 11.36 10.67 23.13
C ILE A 392 12.68 10.15 23.70
N ILE A 393 13.71 10.00 22.86
CA ILE A 393 15.02 9.52 23.31
C ILE A 393 15.67 10.50 24.30
N ARG A 394 15.64 11.81 24.03
CA ARG A 394 16.17 12.83 24.96
C ARG A 394 15.49 12.75 26.33
N THR A 395 14.16 12.78 26.34
CA THR A 395 13.36 12.76 27.58
C THR A 395 13.54 11.47 28.37
N THR A 396 13.56 10.32 27.70
CA THR A 396 13.79 9.03 28.38
C THR A 396 15.20 8.91 28.93
N MET A 397 16.20 9.40 28.21
CA MET A 397 17.60 9.39 28.65
C MET A 397 17.87 10.28 29.86
N GLU A 398 17.20 11.43 29.97
CA GLU A 398 17.24 12.28 31.18
C GLU A 398 16.75 11.52 32.43
N ALA A 399 15.82 10.56 32.26
CA ALA A 399 15.35 9.66 33.31
C ALA A 399 16.22 8.39 33.48
N GLY A 400 17.36 8.28 32.78
CA GLY A 400 18.22 7.10 32.80
C GLY A 400 17.64 5.89 32.05
N LEU A 401 16.69 6.13 31.15
CA LEU A 401 15.94 5.12 30.40
C LEU A 401 16.09 5.30 28.87
N THR A 402 15.56 4.36 28.11
CA THR A 402 15.46 4.43 26.65
C THR A 402 14.30 3.57 26.14
N VAL A 403 13.89 3.80 24.88
CA VAL A 403 12.89 3.01 24.14
C VAL A 403 13.52 2.66 22.79
N PRO A 404 13.40 1.42 22.28
CA PRO A 404 13.88 1.10 20.94
C PRO A 404 13.03 1.84 19.91
N LEU A 405 13.62 2.83 19.24
CA LEU A 405 13.00 3.63 18.18
C LEU A 405 13.89 3.64 16.94
N GLY A 406 13.52 4.42 15.92
CA GLY A 406 14.26 4.51 14.66
C GLY A 406 15.55 5.32 14.75
N ALA A 407 16.36 5.23 13.69
CA ALA A 407 17.67 5.88 13.59
C ALA A 407 17.61 7.38 13.20
N ARG A 408 16.42 7.99 13.07
CA ARG A 408 16.27 9.37 12.60
C ARG A 408 15.47 10.21 13.60
N PRO A 409 16.03 11.33 14.13
CA PRO A 409 15.39 12.13 15.17
C PRO A 409 14.00 12.64 14.82
N SER A 410 13.79 13.06 13.56
CA SER A 410 12.54 13.71 13.13
C SER A 410 11.38 12.74 12.86
N VAL A 411 11.61 11.43 12.93
CA VAL A 411 10.60 10.42 12.60
C VAL A 411 9.62 10.26 13.77
N GLY A 412 8.32 10.29 13.45
CA GLY A 412 7.22 10.15 14.42
C GLY A 412 6.52 8.78 14.37
N PRO A 413 5.23 8.70 14.78
CA PRO A 413 4.54 7.44 15.06
C PRO A 413 4.38 6.45 13.95
N GLY A 414 4.30 6.91 12.70
CA GLY A 414 4.17 6.01 11.55
C GLY A 414 5.22 4.90 11.58
N LEU A 415 6.43 5.22 12.07
CA LEU A 415 7.49 4.24 12.25
C LEU A 415 7.16 3.16 13.30
N TRP A 416 6.89 3.57 14.55
CA TRP A 416 6.71 2.62 15.65
C TRP A 416 5.34 1.91 15.64
N LEU A 417 4.37 2.42 14.88
CA LEU A 417 3.14 1.70 14.54
C LEU A 417 3.31 0.71 13.38
N GLN A 418 4.38 0.81 12.58
CA GLN A 418 4.66 -0.09 11.43
C GLN A 418 5.81 -1.06 11.68
N GLY A 419 6.25 -1.21 12.93
CA GLY A 419 7.43 -1.99 13.29
C GLY A 419 8.44 -1.11 14.01
N GLY A 420 9.25 -0.38 13.25
CA GLY A 420 10.30 0.49 13.79
C GLY A 420 11.63 -0.23 13.92
N ILE A 421 12.39 -0.17 12.82
CA ILE A 421 13.78 -0.64 12.75
C ILE A 421 14.71 0.53 13.11
N GLY A 422 15.64 0.28 14.02
CA GLY A 422 16.66 1.24 14.44
C GLY A 422 17.77 0.56 15.23
N HIS A 423 18.67 1.35 15.83
CA HIS A 423 19.91 0.84 16.44
C HIS A 423 19.67 -0.19 17.55
N LEU A 424 18.55 -0.11 18.27
CA LEU A 424 18.26 -1.02 19.37
C LEU A 424 17.44 -2.26 18.96
N ALA A 425 17.10 -2.41 17.68
CA ALA A 425 16.25 -3.49 17.21
C ALA A 425 16.79 -4.88 17.56
N ARG A 426 18.10 -5.11 17.34
CA ARG A 426 18.73 -6.40 17.68
C ARG A 426 18.75 -6.71 19.17
N PHE A 427 18.75 -5.67 20.01
CA PHE A 427 18.87 -5.84 21.45
C PHE A 427 17.52 -5.99 22.15
N HIS A 428 16.51 -5.21 21.72
CA HIS A 428 15.22 -5.12 22.39
C HIS A 428 14.00 -5.48 21.51
N GLY A 429 14.21 -5.84 20.25
CA GLY A 429 13.13 -6.04 19.28
C GLY A 429 12.77 -4.73 18.59
N LEU A 430 11.79 -4.78 17.68
CA LEU A 430 11.30 -3.61 16.95
C LEU A 430 10.64 -2.62 17.93
N ALA A 431 10.48 -1.36 17.51
CA ALA A 431 9.82 -0.36 18.35
C ALA A 431 8.41 -0.78 18.77
N CYS A 432 7.66 -1.38 17.85
CA CYS A 432 6.32 -1.87 18.10
C CYS A 432 6.28 -2.98 19.15
N ASP A 433 7.34 -3.77 19.31
CA ASP A 433 7.42 -4.85 20.29
C ASP A 433 7.37 -4.30 21.73
N SER A 434 7.82 -3.05 21.91
CA SER A 434 7.80 -2.35 23.19
C SER A 434 6.48 -1.64 23.49
N ILE A 435 5.52 -1.60 22.56
CA ILE A 435 4.18 -1.07 22.81
C ILE A 435 3.38 -2.10 23.62
N ILE A 436 2.90 -1.67 24.78
CA ILE A 436 2.11 -2.51 25.71
C ILE A 436 0.69 -1.98 25.95
N GLY A 437 0.38 -0.77 25.50
CA GLY A 437 -0.95 -0.19 25.56
C GLY A 437 -1.08 1.05 24.69
N ALA A 438 -2.33 1.45 24.38
CA ALA A 438 -2.60 2.61 23.54
C ALA A 438 -3.95 3.27 23.87
N VAL A 439 -4.04 4.57 23.62
CA VAL A 439 -5.29 5.33 23.53
C VAL A 439 -5.54 5.64 22.06
N VAL A 440 -6.68 5.23 21.53
CA VAL A 440 -6.99 5.31 20.09
C VAL A 440 -8.44 5.75 19.87
N VAL A 441 -8.68 6.61 18.89
CA VAL A 441 -10.03 6.94 18.41
C VAL A 441 -10.43 5.94 17.32
N SER A 442 -11.56 5.26 17.53
CA SER A 442 -12.10 4.23 16.64
C SER A 442 -12.67 4.79 15.34
N MET A 443 -12.36 4.18 14.18
CA MET A 443 -12.91 4.61 12.88
C MET A 443 -14.36 4.19 12.64
N SER A 444 -14.91 3.26 13.44
CA SER A 444 -16.30 2.84 13.28
C SER A 444 -17.30 3.78 13.95
N SER A 445 -16.94 4.35 15.11
CA SER A 445 -17.87 5.13 15.95
C SER A 445 -17.33 6.48 16.42
N GLY A 446 -16.04 6.74 16.27
CA GLY A 446 -15.37 7.87 16.92
C GLY A 446 -15.24 7.71 18.44
N GLN A 447 -15.49 6.53 19.03
CA GLN A 447 -15.26 6.29 20.46
C GLN A 447 -13.77 6.26 20.80
N ILE A 448 -13.44 6.66 22.03
CA ILE A 448 -12.08 6.60 22.57
C ILE A 448 -11.88 5.22 23.20
N PHE A 449 -10.95 4.44 22.69
CA PHE A 449 -10.56 3.15 23.25
C PHE A 449 -9.25 3.25 24.02
N CYS A 450 -9.23 2.62 25.19
CA CYS A 450 -8.00 2.24 25.88
C CYS A 450 -7.80 0.74 25.66
N VAL A 451 -6.67 0.35 25.08
CA VAL A 451 -6.32 -1.06 24.85
C VAL A 451 -5.00 -1.40 25.52
N GLY A 452 -4.92 -2.58 26.14
CA GLY A 452 -3.72 -3.03 26.85
C GLY A 452 -3.41 -2.22 28.11
N ASN A 453 -2.12 -2.09 28.45
CA ASN A 453 -1.69 -1.39 29.65
C ASN A 453 -1.71 0.14 29.45
N VAL A 454 -2.84 0.75 29.80
CA VAL A 454 -2.99 2.21 29.94
C VAL A 454 -3.26 2.54 31.42
N THR A 455 -2.31 3.26 32.03
CA THR A 455 -2.38 3.62 33.46
C THR A 455 -3.63 4.46 33.78
N LYS A 456 -4.23 4.26 34.97
CA LYS A 456 -5.49 4.93 35.37
C LYS A 456 -5.46 6.46 35.22
N LYS A 457 -4.32 7.10 35.51
CA LYS A 457 -4.16 8.57 35.40
C LYS A 457 -4.15 9.08 33.96
N HIS A 458 -3.85 8.22 32.99
CA HIS A 458 -3.71 8.58 31.58
C HIS A 458 -4.86 8.02 30.72
N ARG A 459 -5.90 7.45 31.34
CA ARG A 459 -7.13 7.07 30.63
C ARG A 459 -8.00 8.32 30.43
N PRO A 460 -8.32 8.71 29.19
CA PRO A 460 -9.20 9.84 28.95
C PRO A 460 -10.59 9.61 29.52
N VAL A 461 -11.26 10.71 29.92
CA VAL A 461 -12.65 10.67 30.37
C VAL A 461 -13.54 10.17 29.23
N GLY A 462 -14.44 9.23 29.54
CA GLY A 462 -15.34 8.62 28.55
C GLY A 462 -14.68 7.58 27.65
N SER A 463 -13.40 7.23 27.88
CA SER A 463 -12.79 6.09 27.20
C SER A 463 -13.35 4.76 27.69
N ILE A 464 -13.42 3.79 26.79
CA ILE A 464 -13.88 2.43 27.08
C ILE A 464 -12.85 1.40 26.65
N GLN A 465 -12.95 0.20 27.20
CA GLN A 465 -12.16 -0.95 26.78
C GLN A 465 -13.02 -1.78 25.81
N PRO A 466 -12.60 -1.97 24.56
CA PRO A 466 -13.40 -2.74 23.60
C PRO A 466 -13.27 -4.25 23.85
N GLU A 467 -14.30 -5.02 23.48
CA GLU A 467 -14.36 -6.48 23.72
C GLU A 467 -13.18 -7.26 23.09
N LYS A 468 -12.67 -6.80 21.94
CA LYS A 468 -11.54 -7.40 21.22
C LYS A 468 -10.27 -6.54 21.32
N GLU A 469 -10.00 -5.99 22.50
CA GLU A 469 -8.85 -5.09 22.68
C GLU A 469 -7.50 -5.73 22.33
N GLU A 470 -7.32 -7.03 22.54
CA GLU A 470 -6.06 -7.72 22.23
C GLU A 470 -5.79 -7.74 20.73
N ASP A 471 -6.83 -7.93 19.91
CA ASP A 471 -6.74 -7.86 18.45
C ASP A 471 -6.38 -6.45 17.98
N LEU A 472 -6.98 -5.43 18.60
CA LEU A 472 -6.69 -4.03 18.25
C LEU A 472 -5.27 -3.63 18.68
N LEU A 473 -4.85 -3.98 19.90
CA LEU A 473 -3.48 -3.76 20.36
C LEU A 473 -2.48 -4.50 19.46
N TRP A 474 -2.76 -5.75 19.11
CA TRP A 474 -1.95 -6.49 18.14
C TRP A 474 -1.85 -5.72 16.82
N ALA A 475 -2.96 -5.27 16.23
CA ALA A 475 -2.98 -4.54 14.97
C ALA A 475 -2.17 -3.22 15.00
N LEU A 476 -2.21 -2.49 16.12
CA LEU A 476 -1.43 -1.26 16.30
C LEU A 476 0.08 -1.50 16.38
N LYS A 477 0.52 -2.74 16.67
CA LYS A 477 1.94 -3.11 16.80
C LYS A 477 2.59 -3.52 15.47
N GLY A 478 2.21 -2.91 14.35
CA GLY A 478 2.90 -3.16 13.08
C GLY A 478 2.12 -2.85 11.81
N ALA A 479 0.82 -2.57 11.89
CA ALA A 479 0.01 -2.27 10.71
C ALA A 479 -0.20 -0.76 10.44
N GLY A 480 0.56 0.08 11.14
CA GLY A 480 0.55 1.53 10.95
C GLY A 480 -0.75 2.19 11.37
N THR A 481 -1.16 3.19 10.61
CA THR A 481 -2.36 3.99 10.88
C THR A 481 -3.65 3.31 10.41
N ASN A 482 -3.67 2.00 10.16
CA ASN A 482 -4.83 1.34 9.56
C ASN A 482 -6.05 1.19 10.49
N PHE A 483 -5.86 1.23 11.80
CA PHE A 483 -6.86 0.75 12.78
C PHE A 483 -7.41 1.83 13.71
N GLY A 484 -7.07 3.09 13.47
CA GLY A 484 -7.55 4.22 14.25
C GLY A 484 -6.56 5.36 14.31
N ILE A 485 -7.01 6.50 14.83
CA ILE A 485 -6.14 7.64 15.13
C ILE A 485 -5.62 7.44 16.54
N VAL A 486 -4.36 7.03 16.65
CA VAL A 486 -3.68 6.83 17.92
C VAL A 486 -3.40 8.19 18.56
N ILE A 487 -3.87 8.39 19.78
CA ILE A 487 -3.60 9.58 20.59
C ILE A 487 -2.28 9.42 21.32
N SER A 488 -2.09 8.28 21.98
CA SER A 488 -0.87 7.95 22.71
C SER A 488 -0.62 6.45 22.80
N VAL A 489 0.63 6.09 23.04
CA VAL A 489 1.06 4.72 23.35
C VAL A 489 1.81 4.67 24.66
N THR A 490 1.72 3.52 25.32
CA THR A 490 2.53 3.18 26.49
C THR A 490 3.64 2.24 26.04
N PHE A 491 4.88 2.72 26.12
CA PHE A 491 6.08 1.95 25.85
C PHE A 491 6.64 1.33 27.12
N LYS A 492 7.06 0.07 27.01
CA LYS A 492 8.07 -0.50 27.90
C LYS A 492 9.40 0.24 27.72
N THR A 493 10.04 0.61 28.83
CA THR A 493 11.36 1.24 28.82
C THR A 493 12.47 0.28 29.25
N TYR A 494 13.70 0.63 28.87
CA TYR A 494 14.93 -0.08 29.19
C TYR A 494 15.96 0.87 29.78
N PRO A 495 16.95 0.39 30.55
CA PRO A 495 18.03 1.25 31.06
C PRO A 495 18.81 1.92 29.93
N ALA A 496 19.09 3.21 30.07
CA ALA A 496 19.95 3.94 29.13
C ALA A 496 21.37 3.36 29.11
N ARG A 497 22.03 3.44 27.95
CA ARG A 497 23.39 2.92 27.73
C ARG A 497 24.23 3.88 26.90
N THR A 498 25.53 3.69 26.94
CA THR A 498 26.49 4.30 26.00
C THR A 498 26.91 3.28 24.94
N TYR A 499 27.40 3.78 23.82
CA TYR A 499 27.78 2.99 22.65
C TYR A 499 29.20 3.35 22.23
N ALA A 500 30.04 2.34 22.00
CA ALA A 500 31.29 2.51 21.28
C ALA A 500 30.99 2.42 19.78
N LEU A 501 31.28 3.49 19.04
CA LEU A 501 31.08 3.58 17.60
C LEU A 501 32.42 3.53 16.87
N ARG A 502 32.46 2.70 15.83
CA ARG A 502 33.62 2.55 14.93
C ARG A 502 33.14 2.53 13.48
N ASN A 503 33.87 3.25 12.62
CA ASN A 503 33.55 3.39 11.19
C ASN A 503 34.73 2.89 10.35
N TRP A 504 34.42 2.15 9.29
CA TRP A 504 35.38 1.67 8.30
C TRP A 504 34.87 1.99 6.90
N VAL A 505 35.79 2.31 5.99
CA VAL A 505 35.50 2.43 4.57
C VAL A 505 36.56 1.64 3.82
N THR A 506 36.12 0.73 2.96
CA THR A 506 37.03 -0.06 2.12
C THR A 506 36.68 0.09 0.64
N PRO A 507 37.68 0.38 -0.22
CA PRO A 507 37.48 0.34 -1.67
C PRO A 507 37.27 -1.10 -2.17
N LEU A 508 36.40 -1.24 -3.17
CA LEU A 508 36.12 -2.50 -3.89
C LEU A 508 36.58 -2.34 -5.34
N HIS A 509 37.75 -2.91 -5.67
CA HIS A 509 38.42 -2.65 -6.96
C HIS A 509 37.84 -3.47 -8.13
N ASN A 510 37.36 -4.68 -7.87
CA ASN A 510 36.76 -5.56 -8.87
C ASN A 510 35.58 -6.36 -8.28
N ASN A 511 34.81 -7.02 -9.15
CA ASN A 511 33.61 -7.77 -8.74
C ASN A 511 33.93 -8.93 -7.80
N GLU A 512 34.98 -9.70 -8.07
CA GLU A 512 35.35 -10.86 -7.26
C GLU A 512 35.72 -10.44 -5.83
N GLN A 513 36.54 -9.39 -5.69
CA GLN A 513 36.89 -8.82 -4.39
C GLN A 513 35.66 -8.25 -3.67
N ALA A 514 34.75 -7.59 -4.41
CA ALA A 514 33.51 -7.07 -3.86
C ALA A 514 32.61 -8.19 -3.30
N GLU A 515 32.41 -9.25 -4.09
CA GLU A 515 31.62 -10.42 -3.68
C GLU A 515 32.24 -11.09 -2.44
N LEU A 516 33.57 -11.28 -2.42
CA LEU A 516 34.29 -11.86 -1.27
C LEU A 516 34.15 -11.01 0.00
N LYS A 517 34.32 -9.68 -0.10
CA LYS A 517 34.20 -8.78 1.05
C LYS A 517 32.77 -8.72 1.59
N ILE A 518 31.77 -8.68 0.71
CA ILE A 518 30.34 -8.74 1.11
C ILE A 518 30.03 -10.08 1.78
N ALA A 519 30.55 -11.20 1.25
CA ALA A 519 30.36 -12.52 1.83
C ALA A 519 31.03 -12.65 3.21
N HIS A 520 32.27 -12.17 3.34
CA HIS A 520 32.99 -12.13 4.61
C HIS A 520 32.24 -11.29 5.66
N PHE A 521 31.84 -10.08 5.28
CA PHE A 521 31.04 -9.20 6.14
C PHE A 521 29.73 -9.87 6.57
N GLY A 522 28.93 -10.36 5.61
CA GLY A 522 27.64 -10.97 5.89
C GLY A 522 27.76 -12.17 6.83
N LYS A 523 28.74 -13.06 6.60
CA LYS A 523 28.99 -14.22 7.47
C LYS A 523 29.40 -13.81 8.87
N HIS A 524 30.42 -12.95 8.99
CA HIS A 524 30.95 -12.55 10.29
C HIS A 524 29.89 -11.82 11.13
N VAL A 525 29.12 -10.92 10.49
CA VAL A 525 28.09 -10.13 11.16
C VAL A 525 26.89 -10.95 11.60
N SER A 526 26.42 -11.88 10.76
CA SER A 526 25.25 -12.71 11.10
C SER A 526 25.58 -13.84 12.09
N GLU A 527 26.78 -14.43 12.03
CA GLU A 527 27.12 -15.62 12.84
C GLU A 527 27.93 -15.30 14.10
N SER A 528 28.77 -14.26 14.09
CA SER A 528 29.82 -14.07 15.12
C SER A 528 29.61 -12.87 16.05
N LEU A 529 28.76 -11.91 15.67
CA LEU A 529 28.59 -10.64 16.37
C LEU A 529 27.62 -10.78 17.57
N PRO A 530 28.03 -10.42 18.81
CA PRO A 530 27.17 -10.53 19.99
C PRO A 530 25.85 -9.75 19.86
N GLN A 531 24.81 -10.15 20.59
CA GLN A 531 23.51 -9.46 20.55
C GLN A 531 23.59 -7.99 21.04
N THR A 532 24.61 -7.65 21.84
CA THR A 532 24.88 -6.29 22.34
C THR A 532 25.54 -5.37 21.31
N SER A 533 25.90 -5.89 20.14
CA SER A 533 26.67 -5.16 19.12
C SER A 533 26.05 -5.35 17.76
N SER A 534 26.00 -4.33 16.92
CA SER A 534 25.43 -4.40 15.57
C SER A 534 26.36 -3.72 14.57
N ALA A 535 26.16 -4.00 13.28
CA ALA A 535 27.07 -3.58 12.23
C ALA A 535 26.28 -3.27 10.96
N ASP A 536 26.08 -1.99 10.70
CA ASP A 536 25.40 -1.53 9.49
C ASP A 536 26.40 -1.36 8.36
N ALA A 537 25.99 -1.65 7.12
CA ALA A 537 26.83 -1.52 5.94
C ALA A 537 26.21 -0.60 4.89
N TYR A 538 27.08 0.09 4.15
CA TYR A 538 26.72 1.02 3.08
C TYR A 538 27.46 0.65 1.82
N LEU A 539 26.73 0.40 0.73
CA LEU A 539 27.31 0.26 -0.60
C LEU A 539 27.00 1.52 -1.39
N TYR A 540 28.04 2.21 -1.83
CA TYR A 540 27.92 3.49 -2.53
C TYR A 540 29.12 3.69 -3.47
N TRP A 541 29.05 4.74 -4.27
CA TRP A 541 30.10 5.07 -5.22
C TRP A 541 30.69 6.44 -4.94
N GLU A 542 32.01 6.53 -4.93
CA GLU A 542 32.74 7.76 -4.64
C GLU A 542 34.10 7.71 -5.34
N ALA A 543 34.49 8.84 -5.95
CA ALA A 543 35.76 8.97 -6.67
C ALA A 543 36.03 7.83 -7.68
N ASP A 544 35.04 7.57 -8.54
CA ASP A 544 35.09 6.52 -9.58
C ASP A 544 35.31 5.09 -9.08
N GLN A 545 34.93 4.84 -7.82
CA GLN A 545 35.11 3.55 -7.19
C GLN A 545 33.92 3.12 -6.33
N LEU A 546 33.60 1.83 -6.37
CA LEU A 546 32.66 1.19 -5.45
C LEU A 546 33.28 1.11 -4.04
N ARG A 547 32.53 1.52 -3.02
CA ARG A 547 32.96 1.50 -1.62
C ARG A 547 32.00 0.71 -0.76
N LEU A 548 32.56 0.02 0.24
CA LEU A 548 31.84 -0.59 1.34
C LEU A 548 32.18 0.18 2.62
N GLY A 549 31.21 0.95 3.11
CA GLY A 549 31.24 1.57 4.43
C GLY A 549 30.64 0.64 5.48
N ILE A 550 31.20 0.62 6.68
CA ILE A 550 30.68 -0.18 7.81
C ILE A 550 30.69 0.69 9.06
N THR A 551 29.56 0.72 9.79
CA THR A 551 29.47 1.29 11.14
C THR A 551 29.14 0.20 12.13
N ILE A 552 30.02 -0.05 13.10
CA ILE A 552 29.73 -0.94 14.23
C ILE A 552 29.40 -0.10 15.46
N PHE A 553 28.31 -0.47 16.12
CA PHE A 553 27.91 0.07 17.40
C PHE A 553 27.85 -1.04 18.44
N GLU A 554 28.58 -0.86 19.53
CA GLU A 554 28.66 -1.81 20.63
C GLU A 554 28.11 -1.18 21.90
N SER A 555 27.11 -1.82 22.48
CA SER A 555 26.53 -1.37 23.74
C SER A 555 27.50 -1.62 24.89
N CYS A 556 27.92 -0.56 25.58
CA CYS A 556 28.78 -0.63 26.75
C CYS A 556 27.97 -0.42 28.03
N THR A 557 28.25 -1.22 29.06
CA THR A 557 27.90 -0.86 30.44
C THR A 557 29.11 -0.19 31.09
N VAL A 558 28.89 0.64 32.11
CA VAL A 558 29.95 1.42 32.82
C VAL A 558 31.12 0.54 33.33
N ARG A 559 30.98 -0.80 33.36
CA ARG A 559 31.97 -1.76 33.88
C ARG A 559 32.57 -2.73 32.84
N SER A 560 32.28 -2.60 31.55
CA SER A 560 32.77 -3.54 30.52
C SER A 560 33.57 -2.82 29.44
N SER A 561 34.84 -3.17 29.25
CA SER A 561 35.63 -2.76 28.09
C SER A 561 34.96 -3.25 26.79
N PRO A 562 34.94 -2.46 25.70
CA PRO A 562 34.40 -2.90 24.41
C PRO A 562 35.16 -4.15 23.95
N VAL A 563 34.43 -5.14 23.43
CA VAL A 563 35.05 -6.32 22.82
C VAL A 563 35.70 -5.84 21.53
N THR A 564 37.02 -5.98 21.41
CA THR A 564 37.70 -5.69 20.14
C THR A 564 37.30 -6.76 19.13
N ILE A 565 36.22 -6.52 18.39
CA ILE A 565 35.89 -7.30 17.21
C ILE A 565 36.91 -6.89 16.15
N GLU A 566 37.92 -7.72 15.95
CA GLU A 566 38.81 -7.64 14.79
C GLU A 566 37.99 -8.05 13.57
N ILE A 567 37.45 -7.07 12.85
CA ILE A 567 37.12 -7.28 11.46
C ILE A 567 38.39 -6.93 10.68
N ASP A 568 38.88 -7.86 9.86
CA ASP A 568 40.02 -7.71 8.93
C ASP A 568 39.76 -6.60 7.87
N PHE A 569 39.60 -5.37 8.32
CA PHE A 569 39.64 -4.15 7.53
C PHE A 569 40.66 -3.22 8.20
N GLU A 570 41.56 -2.67 7.39
CA GLU A 570 42.80 -1.97 7.78
C GLU A 570 42.81 -1.23 9.14
N PRO A 571 43.95 -1.22 9.85
CA PRO A 571 44.05 -0.63 11.19
C PRO A 571 43.93 0.89 11.12
N GLY A 572 42.80 1.46 11.57
CA GLY A 572 42.64 2.92 11.60
C GLY A 572 41.35 3.51 12.15
N ALA A 573 40.33 2.72 12.53
CA ALA A 573 39.07 3.29 13.01
C ALA A 573 39.18 3.84 14.44
N SER A 574 39.14 5.17 14.62
CA SER A 574 39.04 5.80 15.93
C SER A 574 37.73 5.41 16.61
N SER A 575 37.80 4.80 17.80
CA SER A 575 36.61 4.48 18.61
C SER A 575 36.13 5.73 19.36
N LYS A 576 34.84 6.05 19.25
CA LYS A 576 34.19 7.12 20.02
C LYS A 576 33.11 6.52 20.90
N THR A 577 33.12 6.86 22.20
CA THR A 577 32.01 6.51 23.11
C THR A 577 30.99 7.64 23.08
N ILE A 578 29.74 7.29 22.78
CA ILE A 578 28.63 8.23 22.61
C ILE A 578 27.39 7.72 23.34
N ASP A 579 26.44 8.59 23.60
CA ASP A 579 25.14 8.21 24.16
C ASP A 579 24.08 8.02 23.05
N GLY A 580 22.85 7.70 23.43
CA GLY A 580 21.76 7.48 22.47
C GLY A 580 21.34 8.71 21.66
N VAL A 581 21.55 9.93 22.18
CA VAL A 581 21.25 11.18 21.45
C VAL A 581 22.36 11.44 20.44
N ALA A 582 23.62 11.32 20.86
CA ALA A 582 24.78 11.54 20.00
C ALA A 582 24.93 10.47 18.91
N LEU A 583 24.29 9.30 19.06
CA LEU A 583 24.23 8.25 18.04
C LEU A 583 23.60 8.75 16.74
N PHE A 584 22.58 9.61 16.81
CA PHE A 584 21.93 10.19 15.64
C PHE A 584 22.87 11.02 14.75
N GLU A 585 23.88 11.65 15.33
CA GLU A 585 24.79 12.56 14.62
C GLU A 585 26.12 11.89 14.23
N SER A 586 26.43 10.73 14.83
CA SER A 586 27.76 10.10 14.73
C SER A 586 27.83 8.91 13.76
N GLU A 587 26.69 8.34 13.37
CA GLU A 587 26.59 7.24 12.41
C GLU A 587 26.98 7.70 10.99
N MET A 588 27.66 6.85 10.21
CA MET A 588 28.05 7.19 8.82
C MET A 588 26.86 7.62 7.96
N TYR A 589 25.69 7.03 8.18
CA TYR A 589 24.44 7.43 7.52
C TYR A 589 24.12 8.93 7.64
N MET A 590 24.56 9.55 8.73
CA MET A 590 24.31 10.96 9.05
C MET A 590 25.55 11.84 8.88
N SER A 591 26.72 11.32 9.24
CA SER A 591 27.96 12.10 9.28
C SER A 591 28.77 12.07 7.99
N VAL A 592 28.61 11.04 7.14
CA VAL A 592 29.44 10.82 5.94
C VAL A 592 28.61 10.83 4.67
N MET A 593 27.48 10.11 4.65
CA MET A 593 26.65 10.00 3.45
C MET A 593 26.12 11.38 3.01
N HIS A 594 26.08 11.63 1.70
CA HIS A 594 25.68 12.90 1.07
C HIS A 594 26.50 14.13 1.47
N GLY A 595 27.74 13.95 1.93
CA GLY A 595 28.62 15.03 2.40
C GLY A 595 28.40 15.41 3.88
N GLY A 596 27.65 14.59 4.63
CA GLY A 596 27.34 14.84 6.04
C GLY A 596 26.62 16.17 6.26
N HIS A 597 26.87 16.80 7.41
CA HIS A 597 26.30 18.12 7.76
C HIS A 597 26.74 19.26 6.82
N GLY A 598 27.82 19.09 6.06
CA GLY A 598 28.32 20.05 5.08
C GLY A 598 27.76 19.85 3.66
N GLY A 599 26.99 18.78 3.44
CA GLY A 599 26.38 18.46 2.16
C GLY A 599 25.25 19.42 1.76
N GLY A 600 25.06 19.59 0.45
CA GLY A 600 23.91 20.32 -0.08
C GLY A 600 22.58 19.67 0.31
N LYS A 601 21.48 20.43 0.26
CA LYS A 601 20.14 19.89 0.56
C LYS A 601 19.74 18.85 -0.49
N THR A 602 19.41 17.64 -0.06
CA THR A 602 18.95 16.55 -0.93
C THR A 602 17.46 16.24 -0.76
N SER A 603 16.95 15.48 -1.73
CA SER A 603 15.67 14.78 -1.73
C SER A 603 15.93 13.29 -1.98
N SER A 604 15.08 12.41 -1.43
CA SER A 604 15.29 10.97 -1.52
C SER A 604 13.99 10.20 -1.67
N PHE A 605 14.07 9.05 -2.33
CA PHE A 605 13.04 8.03 -2.42
C PHE A 605 13.60 6.68 -1.99
N LYS A 606 12.82 5.89 -1.25
CA LYS A 606 13.33 4.70 -0.55
C LYS A 606 12.37 3.53 -0.63
N ARG A 607 12.91 2.32 -0.79
CA ARG A 607 12.19 1.07 -0.54
C ARG A 607 13.10 0.14 0.26
N CYS A 608 12.54 -0.53 1.25
CA CYS A 608 13.29 -1.39 2.15
C CYS A 608 12.85 -2.84 2.04
N LEU A 609 13.78 -3.71 1.69
CA LEU A 609 13.61 -5.16 1.60
C LEU A 609 14.36 -5.87 2.71
N LEU A 610 13.81 -6.96 3.21
CA LEU A 610 14.43 -7.76 4.26
C LEU A 610 15.22 -8.90 3.60
N LEU A 611 16.53 -8.93 3.79
CA LEU A 611 17.45 -9.87 3.16
C LEU A 611 18.09 -10.79 4.20
N LYS A 612 18.31 -12.04 3.80
CA LYS A 612 19.03 -13.06 4.58
C LYS A 612 20.21 -13.55 3.76
N ARG A 613 21.36 -13.78 4.42
CA ARG A 613 22.60 -14.27 3.78
C ARG A 613 23.04 -13.40 2.59
N ILE A 614 23.28 -12.11 2.81
CA ILE A 614 23.74 -11.18 1.75
C ILE A 614 25.04 -11.60 1.05
N GLY A 615 25.80 -12.52 1.66
CA GLY A 615 26.97 -13.16 1.06
C GLY A 615 26.69 -14.21 0.00
N ASP A 616 25.42 -14.60 -0.21
CA ASP A 616 25.04 -15.45 -1.33
C ASP A 616 25.47 -14.78 -2.65
N PRO A 617 26.20 -15.47 -3.55
CA PRO A 617 26.72 -14.88 -4.78
C PRO A 617 25.64 -14.22 -5.65
N LYS A 618 24.41 -14.74 -5.63
CA LYS A 618 23.29 -14.15 -6.38
C LYS A 618 22.90 -12.79 -5.80
N ILE A 619 22.81 -12.68 -4.47
CA ILE A 619 22.45 -11.44 -3.78
C ILE A 619 23.59 -10.41 -3.95
N ALA A 620 24.83 -10.80 -3.63
CA ALA A 620 25.99 -9.93 -3.75
C ALA A 620 26.13 -9.33 -5.16
N LYS A 621 25.95 -10.14 -6.21
CA LYS A 621 25.96 -9.66 -7.60
C LYS A 621 24.88 -8.63 -7.89
N ILE A 622 23.66 -8.82 -7.38
CA ILE A 622 22.58 -7.84 -7.52
C ILE A 622 22.95 -6.53 -6.84
N LEU A 623 23.44 -6.57 -5.60
CA LEU A 623 23.83 -5.37 -4.84
C LEU A 623 24.96 -4.58 -5.53
N ILE A 624 25.98 -5.28 -6.04
CA ILE A 624 27.12 -4.66 -6.75
C ILE A 624 26.66 -4.02 -8.06
N SER A 625 25.90 -4.76 -8.88
CA SER A 625 25.39 -4.27 -10.16
C SER A 625 24.45 -3.07 -9.96
N ALA A 626 23.60 -3.09 -8.94
CA ALA A 626 22.72 -1.97 -8.61
C ALA A 626 23.47 -0.65 -8.39
N ILE A 627 24.60 -0.65 -7.66
CA ILE A 627 25.40 0.56 -7.43
C ILE A 627 26.18 0.99 -8.67
N LYS A 628 26.63 0.03 -9.49
CA LYS A 628 27.28 0.34 -10.78
C LYS A 628 26.32 1.01 -11.76
N GLU A 629 25.07 0.60 -11.75
CA GLU A 629 23.99 1.10 -12.63
C GLU A 629 23.24 2.31 -12.06
N ARG A 630 23.67 2.86 -10.92
CA ARG A 630 22.99 3.98 -10.27
C ARG A 630 22.86 5.19 -11.21
N PRO A 631 21.76 5.97 -11.12
CA PRO A 631 21.54 7.12 -11.99
C PRO A 631 22.33 8.37 -11.56
N GLY A 632 22.82 8.42 -10.31
CA GLY A 632 23.61 9.54 -9.81
C GLY A 632 24.50 9.15 -8.63
N PRO A 633 25.54 9.96 -8.31
CA PRO A 633 26.54 9.65 -7.29
C PRO A 633 25.98 9.61 -5.86
N LEU A 634 24.81 10.21 -5.62
CA LEU A 634 24.18 10.27 -4.30
C LEU A 634 23.34 9.01 -3.97
N CYS A 635 23.11 8.12 -4.93
CA CYS A 635 22.33 6.89 -4.74
C CYS A 635 23.18 5.79 -4.08
N TYR A 636 22.58 5.05 -3.14
CA TYR A 636 23.29 4.06 -2.33
C TYR A 636 22.35 2.98 -1.78
N LEU A 637 22.92 1.90 -1.25
CA LEU A 637 22.23 0.85 -0.49
C LEU A 637 22.67 0.91 0.97
N HIS A 638 21.72 0.83 1.89
CA HIS A 638 21.97 0.76 3.33
C HIS A 638 21.47 -0.58 3.86
N LEU A 639 22.35 -1.37 4.47
CA LEU A 639 22.08 -2.67 5.06
C LEU A 639 22.09 -2.52 6.58
N LEU A 640 20.92 -2.32 7.19
CA LEU A 640 20.78 -2.25 8.65
C LEU A 640 20.76 -3.66 9.23
N HIS A 641 21.63 -3.94 10.18
CA HIS A 641 21.76 -5.29 10.75
C HIS A 641 20.58 -5.60 11.70
N GLY A 642 19.93 -6.73 11.41
CA GLY A 642 18.81 -7.30 12.13
C GLY A 642 19.14 -8.58 12.90
N GLY A 643 18.15 -9.47 13.00
CA GLY A 643 18.21 -10.66 13.84
C GLY A 643 18.14 -10.33 15.35
N GLY A 644 18.83 -11.13 16.16
CA GLY A 644 18.85 -10.95 17.62
C GLY A 644 17.46 -11.05 18.25
N ALA A 645 17.03 -10.02 18.97
CA ALA A 645 15.71 -9.97 19.60
C ALA A 645 14.56 -9.96 18.57
N VAL A 646 14.77 -9.41 17.37
CA VAL A 646 13.73 -9.35 16.33
C VAL A 646 13.29 -10.76 15.92
N SER A 647 14.24 -11.67 15.71
CA SER A 647 13.98 -13.05 15.26
C SER A 647 13.54 -13.99 16.37
N LYS A 648 13.69 -13.61 17.65
CA LYS A 648 13.21 -14.38 18.81
C LYS A 648 11.72 -14.22 19.05
N ILE A 649 11.11 -13.14 18.56
CA ILE A 649 9.68 -12.89 18.67
C ILE A 649 8.98 -13.66 17.55
N SER A 650 7.91 -14.39 17.91
CA SER A 650 7.14 -15.19 16.96
C SER A 650 6.59 -14.31 15.83
N THR A 651 6.54 -14.87 14.61
CA THR A 651 6.07 -14.16 13.41
C THR A 651 4.61 -13.73 13.52
N ASP A 652 3.78 -14.42 14.31
CA ASP A 652 2.37 -14.09 14.55
C ASP A 652 2.13 -13.17 15.76
N ALA A 653 3.17 -12.83 16.53
CA ALA A 653 3.05 -12.02 17.75
C ALA A 653 2.65 -10.55 17.47
N THR A 654 2.90 -10.08 16.24
CA THR A 654 2.54 -8.73 15.76
C THR A 654 2.24 -8.77 14.26
N PRO A 655 1.58 -7.76 13.68
CA PRO A 655 1.40 -7.61 12.23
C PRO A 655 2.68 -7.66 11.42
N PHE A 656 3.81 -7.20 11.97
CA PHE A 656 5.12 -7.36 11.35
C PHE A 656 5.53 -8.85 11.38
N GLY A 657 5.16 -9.58 10.31
CA GLY A 657 5.34 -11.02 10.22
C GLY A 657 6.70 -11.47 9.68
N CYS A 658 7.40 -10.61 8.95
CA CYS A 658 8.67 -10.94 8.32
C CYS A 658 9.84 -10.76 9.29
N ARG A 659 10.05 -11.71 10.22
CA ARG A 659 11.08 -11.60 11.30
C ARG A 659 12.38 -12.37 11.05
N ASP A 660 12.43 -13.22 10.03
CA ASP A 660 13.61 -14.04 9.70
C ASP A 660 14.47 -13.38 8.60
N TRP A 661 15.33 -12.44 9.01
CA TRP A 661 16.25 -11.71 8.13
C TRP A 661 17.49 -11.23 8.89
N ASP A 662 18.58 -11.05 8.16
CA ASP A 662 19.86 -10.58 8.71
C ASP A 662 20.04 -9.08 8.47
N PHE A 663 19.54 -8.55 7.35
CA PHE A 663 19.69 -7.15 6.98
C PHE A 663 18.40 -6.56 6.42
N ALA A 664 18.02 -5.38 6.90
CA ALA A 664 17.06 -4.52 6.21
C ALA A 664 17.82 -3.68 5.17
N CYS A 665 17.62 -3.99 3.89
CA CYS A 665 18.25 -3.35 2.75
C CYS A 665 17.38 -2.19 2.26
N VAL A 666 17.74 -0.96 2.63
CA VAL A 666 17.11 0.28 2.15
C VAL A 666 17.80 0.71 0.86
N VAL A 667 17.09 0.56 -0.25
CA VAL A 667 17.49 1.10 -1.55
C VAL A 667 17.14 2.58 -1.57
N THR A 668 18.13 3.46 -1.61
CA THR A 668 17.89 4.91 -1.47
C THR A 668 18.33 5.67 -2.73
N GLY A 669 17.35 6.01 -3.56
CA GLY A 669 17.53 6.96 -4.66
C GLY A 669 17.63 8.37 -4.09
N THR A 670 18.70 9.10 -4.39
CA THR A 670 18.92 10.47 -3.86
C THR A 670 19.36 11.40 -4.97
N TRP A 671 18.86 12.63 -4.93
CA TRP A 671 19.21 13.70 -5.86
C TRP A 671 19.29 15.06 -5.14
N PRO A 672 19.96 16.06 -5.73
CA PRO A 672 19.95 17.45 -5.23
C PRO A 672 18.53 18.03 -5.22
N ARG A 673 18.16 18.78 -4.17
CA ARG A 673 16.78 19.26 -3.99
C ARG A 673 16.31 20.23 -5.07
N ASP A 674 17.22 20.99 -5.66
CA ASP A 674 16.96 21.86 -6.81
C ASP A 674 16.62 21.08 -8.09
N GLN A 675 16.76 19.75 -8.09
CA GLN A 675 16.38 18.85 -9.17
C GLN A 675 15.09 18.07 -8.90
N ASP A 676 14.30 18.45 -7.89
CA ASP A 676 12.96 17.88 -7.67
C ASP A 676 12.09 18.02 -8.95
N GLY A 677 11.35 16.96 -9.31
CA GLY A 677 10.50 16.91 -10.52
C GLY A 677 11.24 16.65 -11.84
N THR A 678 12.56 16.78 -11.87
CA THR A 678 13.35 16.61 -13.11
C THR A 678 13.53 15.13 -13.50
N GLU A 679 14.18 14.89 -14.64
CA GLU A 679 14.55 13.54 -15.08
C GLU A 679 15.48 12.81 -14.08
N VAL A 680 16.34 13.54 -13.37
CA VAL A 680 17.27 12.93 -12.39
C VAL A 680 16.51 12.35 -11.21
N ALA A 681 15.51 13.08 -10.69
CA ALA A 681 14.64 12.61 -9.61
C ALA A 681 13.88 11.34 -10.02
N ARG A 682 13.30 11.34 -11.22
CA ARG A 682 12.57 10.19 -11.77
C ARG A 682 13.47 8.98 -11.99
N ALA A 683 14.66 9.17 -12.57
CA ALA A 683 15.63 8.11 -12.76
C ALA A 683 16.04 7.47 -11.42
N ALA A 684 16.17 8.25 -10.34
CA ALA A 684 16.45 7.74 -8.99
C ALA A 684 15.27 6.93 -8.41
N VAL A 685 14.03 7.36 -8.63
CA VAL A 685 12.82 6.62 -8.23
C VAL A 685 12.72 5.29 -8.99
N ASP A 686 12.87 5.32 -10.32
CA ASP A 686 12.79 4.13 -11.16
C ASP A 686 13.91 3.14 -10.86
N TRP A 687 15.13 3.63 -10.59
CA TRP A 687 16.24 2.80 -10.13
C TRP A 687 15.90 2.08 -8.82
N ALA A 688 15.28 2.77 -7.85
CA ALA A 688 14.90 2.14 -6.59
C ALA A 688 13.88 1.01 -6.78
N TYR A 689 12.90 1.20 -7.66
CA TYR A 689 11.94 0.15 -8.02
C TYR A 689 12.59 -1.01 -8.77
N GLU A 690 13.48 -0.74 -9.72
CA GLU A 690 14.15 -1.78 -10.51
C GLU A 690 15.06 -2.66 -9.63
N VAL A 691 15.82 -2.05 -8.73
CA VAL A 691 16.64 -2.79 -7.75
C VAL A 691 15.75 -3.61 -6.81
N SER A 692 14.64 -3.04 -6.34
CA SER A 692 13.66 -3.76 -5.51
C SER A 692 13.09 -4.98 -6.24
N ARG A 693 12.73 -4.82 -7.52
CA ARG A 693 12.23 -5.91 -8.39
C ARG A 693 13.26 -7.02 -8.58
N ARG A 694 14.54 -6.69 -8.71
CA ARG A 694 15.63 -7.67 -8.83
C ARG A 694 15.89 -8.44 -7.53
N LEU A 695 15.71 -7.79 -6.38
CA LEU A 695 15.87 -8.40 -5.05
C LEU A 695 14.62 -9.16 -4.58
N LEU A 696 13.45 -8.91 -5.18
CA LEU A 696 12.17 -9.54 -4.84
C LEU A 696 12.23 -11.09 -4.72
N PRO A 697 12.87 -11.83 -5.65
CA PRO A 697 12.89 -13.30 -5.59
C PRO A 697 13.78 -13.89 -4.47
N VAL A 698 14.53 -13.05 -3.77
CA VAL A 698 15.51 -13.47 -2.74
C VAL A 698 15.27 -12.81 -1.38
N CYS A 699 14.26 -11.95 -1.25
CA CYS A 699 13.92 -11.28 0.00
C CYS A 699 13.00 -12.12 0.90
N SER A 700 13.09 -11.89 2.21
CA SER A 700 12.18 -12.46 3.22
C SER A 700 10.90 -11.63 3.42
N GLY A 701 10.84 -10.42 2.85
CA GLY A 701 9.69 -9.52 2.99
C GLY A 701 10.04 -8.05 2.71
N PHE A 702 9.04 -7.18 2.83
CA PHE A 702 9.18 -5.73 2.68
C PHE A 702 8.92 -5.00 4.00
N TYR A 703 9.53 -3.83 4.16
CA TYR A 703 9.23 -2.98 5.31
C TYR A 703 8.13 -1.98 4.97
N GLY A 704 6.93 -2.17 5.57
CA GLY A 704 5.75 -1.35 5.27
C GLY A 704 5.90 0.15 5.55
N ALA A 705 6.84 0.56 6.40
CA ALA A 705 7.08 1.97 6.71
C ALA A 705 7.72 2.77 5.57
N ASP A 706 8.39 2.09 4.63
CA ASP A 706 9.00 2.70 3.44
C ASP A 706 8.12 2.58 2.18
N LEU A 707 6.88 2.09 2.33
CA LEU A 707 5.89 2.08 1.24
C LEU A 707 5.10 3.41 1.23
N GLY A 708 4.65 3.78 0.03
CA GLY A 708 3.88 4.99 -0.25
C GLY A 708 2.62 4.71 -1.07
N PRO A 709 1.90 5.77 -1.47
CA PRO A 709 0.64 5.67 -2.19
C PRO A 709 0.80 5.29 -3.68
N ASP A 710 2.04 5.10 -4.15
CA ASP A 710 2.32 4.65 -5.51
C ASP A 710 1.69 3.26 -5.75
N PRO A 711 0.90 3.07 -6.82
CA PRO A 711 0.26 1.79 -7.12
C PRO A 711 1.23 0.61 -7.22
N ARG A 712 2.49 0.85 -7.59
CA ARG A 712 3.54 -0.18 -7.65
C ARG A 712 3.77 -0.83 -6.28
N ASP A 713 3.55 -0.09 -5.19
CA ASP A 713 3.70 -0.58 -3.82
C ASP A 713 2.57 -1.49 -3.36
N ALA A 714 1.41 -1.48 -4.01
CA ALA A 714 0.27 -2.31 -3.58
C ALA A 714 0.64 -3.81 -3.56
N SER A 715 1.41 -4.27 -4.55
CA SER A 715 1.92 -5.63 -4.61
C SER A 715 2.99 -5.91 -3.55
N LEU A 716 3.81 -4.92 -3.20
CA LEU A 716 4.86 -5.02 -2.20
C LEU A 716 4.28 -5.04 -0.78
N ALA A 717 3.19 -4.31 -0.55
CA ALA A 717 2.48 -4.28 0.72
C ALA A 717 1.93 -5.67 1.12
N ALA A 718 1.57 -6.51 0.14
CA ALA A 718 1.19 -7.90 0.39
C ALA A 718 2.32 -8.71 1.07
N LEU A 719 3.59 -8.35 0.80
CA LEU A 719 4.77 -8.98 1.37
C LEU A 719 5.26 -8.32 2.68
N ALA A 720 4.63 -7.21 3.11
CA ALA A 720 5.05 -6.49 4.29
C ALA A 720 4.59 -7.16 5.60
N PHE A 721 3.46 -7.87 5.55
CA PHE A 721 2.84 -8.51 6.72
C PHE A 721 3.07 -10.03 6.78
N GLY A 722 3.62 -10.63 5.73
CA GLY A 722 3.80 -12.09 5.63
C GLY A 722 2.48 -12.84 5.84
N SER A 723 2.53 -13.92 6.62
CA SER A 723 1.35 -14.76 6.93
C SER A 723 0.23 -14.03 7.71
N ASN A 724 0.48 -12.82 8.22
CA ASN A 724 -0.47 -12.09 9.05
C ASN A 724 -1.45 -11.22 8.24
N GLN A 725 -1.20 -11.03 6.94
CA GLN A 725 -2.02 -10.20 6.06
C GLN A 725 -3.52 -10.54 6.11
N PRO A 726 -3.96 -11.81 6.11
CA PRO A 726 -5.38 -12.09 6.11
C PRO A 726 -6.09 -11.76 7.43
N ARG A 727 -5.40 -11.94 8.57
CA ARG A 727 -5.90 -11.49 9.87
C ARG A 727 -6.09 -9.98 9.87
N LEU A 728 -5.15 -9.23 9.31
CA LEU A 728 -5.25 -7.78 9.18
C LEU A 728 -6.43 -7.35 8.30
N ALA A 729 -6.64 -8.00 7.16
CA ALA A 729 -7.79 -7.71 6.29
C ALA A 729 -9.12 -7.89 7.02
N ARG A 730 -9.27 -8.98 7.79
CA ARG A 730 -10.47 -9.22 8.63
C ARG A 730 -10.63 -8.15 9.71
N LEU A 731 -9.55 -7.80 10.41
CA LEU A 731 -9.60 -6.78 11.46
C LEU A 731 -9.92 -5.40 10.88
N LYS A 732 -9.45 -5.08 9.66
CA LYS A 732 -9.75 -3.81 9.00
C LYS A 732 -11.25 -3.66 8.76
N GLN A 733 -11.93 -4.73 8.34
CA GLN A 733 -13.40 -4.74 8.18
C GLN A 733 -14.15 -4.54 9.50
N ILE A 734 -13.57 -4.94 10.64
CA ILE A 734 -14.19 -4.78 11.97
C ILE A 734 -13.96 -3.36 12.51
N TRP A 735 -12.73 -2.87 12.45
CA TRP A 735 -12.32 -1.62 13.11
C TRP A 735 -12.45 -0.38 12.23
N ASP A 736 -12.48 -0.55 10.92
CA ASP A 736 -12.68 0.51 9.92
C ASP A 736 -13.62 0.04 8.78
N PRO A 737 -14.88 -0.32 9.10
CA PRO A 737 -15.84 -0.88 8.14
C PRO A 737 -16.20 0.07 7.00
N HIS A 738 -16.01 1.37 7.20
CA HIS A 738 -16.28 2.42 6.22
C HIS A 738 -15.04 2.83 5.43
N ASN A 739 -13.88 2.19 5.70
CA ASN A 739 -12.60 2.48 5.07
C ASN A 739 -12.21 3.96 5.18
N VAL A 740 -12.44 4.57 6.34
CA VAL A 740 -12.09 5.96 6.65
C VAL A 740 -10.59 6.18 6.47
N LEU A 741 -9.75 5.22 6.85
CA LEU A 741 -8.30 5.28 6.67
C LEU A 741 -7.88 4.52 5.40
N ALA A 742 -8.55 4.81 4.28
CA ALA A 742 -8.34 4.16 2.97
C ALA A 742 -6.91 4.29 2.42
N TYR A 743 -6.20 5.33 2.81
CA TYR A 743 -4.90 5.70 2.24
C TYR A 743 -3.71 5.31 3.11
N ALA A 744 -3.93 4.58 4.21
CA ALA A 744 -2.84 3.96 4.96
C ALA A 744 -2.10 2.92 4.10
N CYS A 745 -0.97 2.39 4.61
CA CYS A 745 -0.26 1.29 3.95
C CYS A 745 -1.27 0.20 3.55
N PRO A 746 -1.36 -0.15 2.24
CA PRO A 746 -2.41 -1.03 1.76
C PRO A 746 -2.41 -2.34 2.52
N ILE A 747 -3.59 -2.76 2.99
CA ILE A 747 -3.84 -4.12 3.43
C ILE A 747 -4.71 -4.70 2.31
N PRO A 748 -4.12 -5.39 1.32
CA PRO A 748 -4.92 -6.02 0.28
C PRO A 748 -5.93 -6.94 0.97
N ASN A 749 -7.15 -6.98 0.46
CA ASN A 749 -8.06 -8.04 0.85
C ASN A 749 -7.33 -9.36 0.61
N ALA A 750 -7.48 -10.33 1.51
CA ALA A 750 -6.89 -11.65 1.30
C ALA A 750 -7.34 -12.11 -0.10
N PRO A 751 -6.42 -12.37 -1.04
CA PRO A 751 -6.81 -12.99 -2.29
C PRO A 751 -7.38 -14.34 -1.89
N VAL A 752 -8.68 -14.52 -2.08
CA VAL A 752 -9.29 -15.82 -1.96
C VAL A 752 -8.97 -16.54 -3.27
N GLU A 753 -7.72 -16.99 -3.39
CA GLU A 753 -7.20 -17.61 -4.60
C GLU A 753 -7.57 -19.09 -4.72
N ALA A 754 -8.14 -19.71 -3.68
CA ALA A 754 -8.89 -20.94 -3.85
C ALA A 754 -10.19 -20.62 -4.60
N LYS A 755 -10.12 -20.60 -5.92
CA LYS A 755 -11.31 -20.49 -6.79
C LYS A 755 -12.32 -21.59 -6.46
N LEU A 756 -11.84 -22.73 -5.94
CA LEU A 756 -12.65 -23.87 -5.54
C LEU A 756 -12.13 -24.56 -4.25
N ILE A 757 -12.98 -24.63 -3.22
CA ILE A 757 -12.75 -25.44 -2.02
C ILE A 757 -13.73 -26.61 -2.04
N ILE A 758 -13.21 -27.84 -1.92
CA ILE A 758 -14.00 -29.07 -1.88
C ILE A 758 -13.90 -29.67 -0.49
N LEU A 759 -15.00 -29.62 0.26
CA LEU A 759 -15.17 -30.28 1.53
C LEU A 759 -15.47 -31.76 1.28
N VAL A 760 -14.54 -32.65 1.64
CA VAL A 760 -14.71 -34.10 1.47
C VAL A 760 -15.26 -34.67 2.77
N THR A 761 -16.57 -34.88 2.81
CA THR A 761 -17.31 -35.33 4.00
C THR A 761 -17.71 -36.79 3.93
N GLY A 762 -18.25 -37.33 5.03
CA GLY A 762 -18.71 -38.72 5.09
C GLY A 762 -18.38 -39.41 6.41
N GLU A 763 -18.91 -40.61 6.59
CA GLU A 763 -18.79 -41.36 7.83
C GLU A 763 -17.36 -41.85 8.12
N SER A 764 -17.13 -42.29 9.35
CA SER A 764 -15.87 -42.93 9.76
C SER A 764 -15.54 -44.11 8.84
N CYS A 765 -14.28 -44.20 8.43
CA CYS A 765 -13.77 -45.25 7.54
C CYS A 765 -14.39 -45.31 6.12
N ALA A 766 -15.14 -44.28 5.70
CA ALA A 766 -15.68 -44.19 4.33
C ALA A 766 -14.61 -44.10 3.23
N GLY A 767 -13.38 -43.67 3.56
CA GLY A 767 -12.27 -43.53 2.61
C GLY A 767 -12.06 -42.10 2.08
N LYS A 768 -12.50 -41.08 2.82
CA LYS A 768 -12.40 -39.65 2.46
C LYS A 768 -10.99 -39.22 2.06
N ASP A 769 -10.00 -39.47 2.94
CA ASP A 769 -8.60 -39.10 2.70
C ASP A 769 -8.08 -39.73 1.40
N TYR A 770 -8.36 -41.02 1.20
CA TYR A 770 -8.00 -41.74 -0.02
C TYR A 770 -8.65 -41.14 -1.28
N CYS A 771 -9.94 -40.81 -1.25
CA CYS A 771 -10.61 -40.17 -2.38
C CYS A 771 -10.03 -38.79 -2.68
N ALA A 772 -9.75 -37.99 -1.64
CA ALA A 772 -9.16 -36.67 -1.79
C ALA A 772 -7.77 -36.74 -2.43
N ASP A 773 -6.93 -37.69 -2.02
CA ASP A 773 -5.59 -37.88 -2.57
C ASP A 773 -5.63 -38.34 -4.03
N VAL A 774 -6.56 -39.23 -4.38
CA VAL A 774 -6.80 -39.66 -5.76
C VAL A 774 -7.24 -38.49 -6.63
N TRP A 775 -8.22 -37.69 -6.18
CA TRP A 775 -8.69 -36.53 -6.93
C TRP A 775 -7.62 -35.46 -7.08
N THR A 776 -6.85 -35.19 -6.02
CA THR A 776 -5.70 -34.27 -6.08
C THR A 776 -4.70 -34.71 -7.15
N SER A 777 -4.36 -36.01 -7.16
CA SER A 777 -3.45 -36.58 -8.16
C SER A 777 -3.99 -36.47 -9.59
N LEU A 778 -5.30 -36.65 -9.78
CA LEU A 778 -5.95 -36.50 -11.08
C LEU A 778 -5.94 -35.04 -11.56
N PHE A 779 -6.22 -34.08 -10.67
CA PHE A 779 -6.16 -32.66 -10.99
C PHE A 779 -4.76 -32.24 -11.43
N VAL A 780 -3.72 -32.68 -10.72
CA VAL A 780 -2.31 -32.38 -11.07
C VAL A 780 -1.92 -33.02 -12.41
N LYS A 781 -2.47 -34.19 -12.76
CA LYS A 781 -2.07 -34.95 -13.95
C LYS A 781 -2.77 -34.51 -15.25
N HIS A 782 -4.02 -34.05 -15.18
CA HIS A 782 -4.89 -33.93 -16.36
C HIS A 782 -5.34 -32.50 -16.71
N ILE A 783 -4.98 -31.50 -15.91
CA ILE A 783 -5.39 -30.10 -16.12
C ILE A 783 -4.18 -29.28 -16.62
N PRO A 784 -4.37 -28.24 -17.47
CA PRO A 784 -3.29 -27.41 -18.01
C PRO A 784 -2.29 -26.93 -16.95
N ARG A 785 -1.02 -26.74 -17.37
CA ARG A 785 0.21 -26.48 -16.57
C ARG A 785 0.16 -25.35 -15.51
N SER A 786 -0.97 -24.69 -15.31
CA SER A 786 -1.13 -23.53 -14.42
C SER A 786 -1.94 -23.78 -13.15
N LEU A 787 -2.65 -24.91 -12.99
CA LEU A 787 -3.51 -25.14 -11.82
C LEU A 787 -2.84 -26.01 -10.74
N LYS A 788 -2.86 -25.54 -9.49
CA LYS A 788 -2.32 -26.22 -8.30
C LYS A 788 -3.44 -26.79 -7.45
N ALA A 789 -3.31 -28.05 -7.01
CA ALA A 789 -4.28 -28.72 -6.13
C ALA A 789 -3.60 -29.37 -4.92
N ARG A 790 -4.28 -29.38 -3.76
CA ARG A 790 -3.76 -29.99 -2.53
C ARG A 790 -4.89 -30.58 -1.67
N SER A 791 -4.58 -31.67 -0.98
CA SER A 791 -5.45 -32.34 0.02
C SER A 791 -4.90 -32.07 1.42
N VAL A 792 -5.75 -31.60 2.33
CA VAL A 792 -5.38 -31.25 3.72
C VAL A 792 -6.47 -31.71 4.67
N SER A 793 -6.11 -32.16 5.89
CA SER A 793 -7.09 -32.51 6.91
C SER A 793 -7.31 -31.35 7.89
N ILE A 794 -8.56 -30.93 8.05
CA ILE A 794 -8.94 -29.87 9.02
C ILE A 794 -8.59 -30.23 10.47
N SER A 795 -8.48 -31.52 10.75
CA SER A 795 -8.20 -32.05 12.08
C SER A 795 -6.71 -32.03 12.49
N ASP A 796 -5.80 -31.63 11.60
CA ASP A 796 -4.36 -31.70 11.86
C ASP A 796 -3.91 -30.74 12.96
N THR A 797 -4.50 -29.55 13.04
CA THR A 797 -4.26 -28.60 14.14
C THR A 797 -4.64 -29.24 15.48
N THR A 798 -5.83 -29.84 15.58
CA THR A 798 -6.29 -30.50 16.80
C THR A 798 -5.41 -31.70 17.19
N LYS A 799 -4.91 -32.48 16.21
CA LYS A 799 -3.98 -33.59 16.48
C LYS A 799 -2.67 -33.09 17.08
N ARG A 800 -2.15 -31.95 16.60
CA ARG A 800 -0.92 -31.34 17.10
C ARG A 800 -1.06 -30.86 18.54
N ASP A 801 -2.18 -30.19 18.84
CA ASP A 801 -2.46 -29.72 20.20
C ASP A 801 -2.68 -30.90 21.15
N TYR A 802 -3.46 -31.90 20.72
CA TYR A 802 -3.66 -33.13 21.47
C TYR A 802 -2.34 -33.85 21.76
N ALA A 803 -1.45 -33.98 20.77
CA ALA A 803 -0.13 -34.58 20.95
C ALA A 803 0.73 -33.81 21.96
N THR A 804 0.70 -32.48 21.90
CA THR A 804 1.44 -31.60 22.82
C THR A 804 0.96 -31.76 24.26
N VAL A 805 -0.35 -31.87 24.48
CA VAL A 805 -0.95 -31.98 25.82
C VAL A 805 -0.84 -33.39 26.40
N THR A 806 -0.95 -34.43 25.56
CA THR A 806 -1.02 -35.82 26.03
C THR A 806 0.29 -36.60 25.90
N GLY A 807 1.29 -36.05 25.22
CA GLY A 807 2.53 -36.75 24.88
C GLY A 807 2.36 -37.80 23.76
N ALA A 808 1.21 -37.86 23.08
CA ALA A 808 1.01 -38.74 21.95
C ALA A 808 1.94 -38.36 20.77
N ASN A 809 2.38 -39.36 19.99
CA ASN A 809 3.30 -39.10 18.88
C ASN A 809 2.54 -38.51 17.68
N PHE A 810 2.81 -37.24 17.37
CA PHE A 810 2.13 -36.51 16.30
C PHE A 810 2.30 -37.15 14.92
N GLU A 811 3.52 -37.54 14.55
CA GLU A 811 3.82 -38.16 13.25
C GLU A 811 3.04 -39.47 13.05
N ARG A 812 2.93 -40.28 14.10
CA ARG A 812 2.12 -41.50 14.07
C ARG A 812 0.62 -41.23 14.02
N LEU A 813 0.13 -40.12 14.59
CA LEU A 813 -1.28 -39.73 14.45
C LEU A 813 -1.64 -39.34 13.00
N LEU A 814 -0.65 -38.91 12.21
CA LEU A 814 -0.85 -38.58 10.79
C LEU A 814 -0.72 -39.82 9.89
N THR A 815 0.29 -40.67 10.14
CA THR A 815 0.72 -41.70 9.20
C THR A 815 0.34 -43.14 9.60
N ASP A 816 0.19 -43.43 10.89
CA ASP A 816 -0.12 -44.77 11.40
C ASP A 816 -1.62 -44.89 11.71
N ARG A 817 -2.34 -45.63 10.85
CA ARG A 817 -3.79 -45.80 10.95
C ARG A 817 -4.20 -46.50 12.24
N VAL A 818 -3.50 -47.55 12.65
CA VAL A 818 -3.86 -48.33 13.84
C VAL A 818 -3.70 -47.46 15.08
N TYR A 819 -2.60 -46.69 15.13
CA TYR A 819 -2.35 -45.71 16.19
C TYR A 819 -3.41 -44.59 16.20
N LYS A 820 -3.77 -44.05 15.05
CA LYS A 820 -4.82 -43.01 14.91
C LYS A 820 -6.19 -43.50 15.35
N GLU A 821 -6.57 -44.75 15.03
CA GLU A 821 -7.85 -45.33 15.48
C GLU A 821 -7.86 -45.57 16.99
N PHE A 822 -6.74 -46.02 17.56
CA PHE A 822 -6.59 -46.19 19.01
C PHE A 822 -6.82 -44.87 19.78
N HIS A 823 -6.23 -43.76 19.32
CA HIS A 823 -6.38 -42.44 19.95
C HIS A 823 -7.70 -41.71 19.60
N ARG A 824 -8.49 -42.24 18.66
CA ARG A 824 -9.66 -41.52 18.11
C ARG A 824 -10.74 -41.15 19.15
N PRO A 825 -11.12 -42.01 20.11
CA PRO A 825 -12.10 -41.63 21.13
C PRO A 825 -11.62 -40.46 21.99
N ALA A 826 -10.36 -40.50 22.43
CA ALA A 826 -9.75 -39.44 23.25
C ALA A 826 -9.62 -38.13 22.46
N LEU A 827 -9.20 -38.20 21.20
CA LEU A 827 -9.08 -37.03 20.33
C LEU A 827 -10.44 -36.38 20.03
N THR A 828 -11.49 -37.20 19.87
CA THR A 828 -12.87 -36.69 19.69
C THR A 828 -13.35 -35.97 20.94
N ARG A 829 -13.10 -36.55 22.13
CA ARG A 829 -13.45 -35.92 23.40
C ARG A 829 -12.69 -34.59 23.60
N TYR A 830 -11.40 -34.58 23.33
CA TYR A 830 -10.56 -33.39 23.41
C TYR A 830 -11.10 -32.25 22.52
N PHE A 831 -11.47 -32.58 21.28
CA PHE A 831 -12.08 -31.61 20.37
C PHE A 831 -13.42 -31.08 20.91
N SER A 832 -14.31 -31.96 21.39
CA SER A 832 -15.59 -31.54 21.97
C SER A 832 -15.45 -30.65 23.21
N GLU A 833 -14.42 -30.87 24.03
CA GLU A 833 -14.12 -30.01 25.19
C GLU A 833 -13.61 -28.63 24.74
N GLN A 834 -12.77 -28.57 23.70
CA GLN A 834 -12.30 -27.32 23.12
C GLN A 834 -13.43 -26.49 22.50
N VAL A 835 -14.37 -27.12 21.80
CA VAL A 835 -15.53 -26.43 21.21
C VAL A 835 -16.42 -25.79 22.28
N LYS A 836 -16.52 -26.36 23.48
CA LYS A 836 -17.28 -25.75 24.59
C LYS A 836 -16.66 -24.44 25.08
N GLN A 837 -15.35 -24.30 25.00
CA GLN A 837 -14.62 -23.10 25.41
C GLN A 837 -14.47 -22.09 24.25
N ARG A 838 -14.41 -22.61 23.02
CA ARG A 838 -14.25 -21.85 21.76
C ARG A 838 -15.34 -22.26 20.77
N PRO A 839 -16.54 -21.66 20.85
CA PRO A 839 -17.67 -22.04 19.99
C PRO A 839 -17.39 -21.95 18.47
N HIS A 840 -16.47 -21.06 18.07
CA HIS A 840 -16.07 -20.84 16.68
C HIS A 840 -14.82 -21.63 16.23
N LEU A 841 -14.34 -22.60 17.02
CA LEU A 841 -13.10 -23.33 16.75
C LEU A 841 -13.06 -23.99 15.36
N LEU A 842 -14.21 -24.46 14.87
CA LEU A 842 -14.31 -25.06 13.54
C LEU A 842 -14.11 -24.03 12.42
N GLU A 843 -14.63 -22.82 12.58
CA GLU A 843 -14.43 -21.70 11.66
C GLU A 843 -12.95 -21.29 11.64
N GLU A 844 -12.33 -21.22 12.81
CA GLU A 844 -10.90 -20.91 12.96
C GLU A 844 -10.01 -21.95 12.29
N HIS A 845 -10.30 -23.25 12.46
CA HIS A 845 -9.56 -24.32 11.78
C HIS A 845 -9.74 -24.26 10.26
N LEU A 846 -10.96 -24.00 9.78
CA LEU A 846 -11.20 -23.83 8.35
C LEU A 846 -10.38 -22.67 7.79
N MET A 847 -10.48 -21.50 8.41
CA MET A 847 -9.77 -20.31 7.94
C MET A 847 -8.26 -20.53 7.95
N LYS A 848 -7.73 -21.17 9.00
CA LYS A 848 -6.32 -21.54 9.06
C LYS A 848 -5.90 -22.44 7.91
N VAL A 849 -6.67 -23.49 7.62
CA VAL A 849 -6.39 -24.41 6.50
C VAL A 849 -6.48 -23.69 5.16
N VAL A 850 -7.46 -22.82 4.96
CA VAL A 850 -7.60 -22.05 3.72
C VAL A 850 -6.44 -21.08 3.55
N TYR A 851 -6.01 -20.39 4.60
CA TYR A 851 -4.90 -19.44 4.54
C TYR A 851 -3.54 -20.09 4.36
N GLU A 852 -3.25 -21.17 5.08
CA GLU A 852 -2.00 -21.93 4.92
C GLU A 852 -1.84 -22.53 3.51
N ASN A 853 -2.94 -22.58 2.75
CA ASN A 853 -2.99 -23.11 1.39
C ASN A 853 -3.55 -22.08 0.40
N ALA A 854 -3.35 -20.78 0.64
CA ALA A 854 -3.79 -19.74 -0.28
C ALA A 854 -3.08 -19.81 -1.65
N ASP A 855 -1.98 -20.56 -1.75
CA ASP A 855 -1.19 -20.76 -2.97
C ASP A 855 -1.77 -21.80 -3.95
N VAL A 856 -2.94 -22.39 -3.66
CA VAL A 856 -3.58 -23.43 -4.48
C VAL A 856 -4.91 -23.00 -5.07
N ASP A 857 -5.17 -23.39 -6.32
CA ASP A 857 -6.42 -23.08 -7.02
C ASP A 857 -7.58 -23.99 -6.59
N VAL A 858 -7.27 -25.25 -6.23
CA VAL A 858 -8.23 -26.26 -5.77
C VAL A 858 -7.77 -26.87 -4.43
N LEU A 859 -8.52 -26.60 -3.37
CA LEU A 859 -8.22 -27.11 -2.03
C LEU A 859 -9.24 -28.17 -1.62
N LEU A 860 -8.77 -29.39 -1.35
CA LEU A 860 -9.59 -30.48 -0.82
C LEU A 860 -9.39 -30.58 0.69
N ILE A 861 -10.46 -30.37 1.46
CA ILE A 861 -10.42 -30.38 2.92
C ILE A 861 -11.14 -31.63 3.43
N THR A 862 -10.41 -32.49 4.14
CA THR A 862 -10.97 -33.71 4.75
C THR A 862 -11.11 -33.56 6.27
N GLY A 863 -11.80 -34.50 6.91
CA GLY A 863 -11.88 -34.60 8.38
C GLY A 863 -13.14 -34.01 9.01
N MET A 864 -14.06 -33.46 8.20
CA MET A 864 -15.38 -33.00 8.64
C MET A 864 -16.40 -34.14 8.72
N ARG A 865 -17.42 -33.97 9.59
CA ARG A 865 -18.51 -34.93 9.84
C ARG A 865 -19.89 -34.27 9.91
N GLU A 866 -19.95 -32.96 9.84
CA GLU A 866 -21.14 -32.14 10.00
C GLU A 866 -22.12 -32.32 8.84
N TYR A 867 -23.42 -32.18 9.13
CA TYR A 867 -24.46 -32.13 8.10
C TYR A 867 -24.54 -30.71 7.53
N ALA A 868 -24.50 -30.58 6.19
CA ALA A 868 -24.59 -29.32 5.45
C ALA A 868 -23.47 -28.28 5.76
N PRO A 869 -22.18 -28.66 5.67
CA PRO A 869 -21.07 -27.77 6.00
C PRO A 869 -20.98 -26.53 5.10
N VAL A 870 -21.49 -26.59 3.87
CA VAL A 870 -21.52 -25.43 2.95
C VAL A 870 -22.40 -24.31 3.52
N ALA A 871 -23.57 -24.63 4.05
CA ALA A 871 -24.48 -23.63 4.62
C ALA A 871 -23.86 -22.95 5.85
N MET A 872 -23.09 -23.72 6.64
CA MET A 872 -22.45 -23.23 7.85
C MET A 872 -21.17 -22.41 7.56
N LEU A 873 -20.40 -22.77 6.53
CA LEU A 873 -19.03 -22.28 6.36
C LEU A 873 -18.81 -21.37 5.13
N SER A 874 -19.77 -21.32 4.19
CA SER A 874 -19.62 -20.52 2.95
C SER A 874 -19.37 -19.03 3.20
N HIS A 875 -19.97 -18.46 4.24
CA HIS A 875 -19.81 -17.04 4.60
C HIS A 875 -18.37 -16.66 5.00
N LEU A 876 -17.54 -17.65 5.37
CA LEU A 876 -16.15 -17.43 5.77
C LEU A 876 -15.20 -17.31 4.56
N VAL A 877 -15.63 -17.80 3.40
CA VAL A 877 -14.88 -17.79 2.14
C VAL A 877 -15.74 -17.25 1.00
N PRO A 878 -16.23 -15.99 1.11
CA PRO A 878 -17.26 -15.45 0.21
C PRO A 878 -16.80 -15.36 -1.25
N ASP A 879 -15.50 -15.31 -1.47
CA ASP A 879 -14.87 -15.18 -2.78
C ASP A 879 -14.40 -16.55 -3.37
N SER A 880 -14.61 -17.66 -2.64
CA SER A 880 -14.39 -19.05 -3.11
C SER A 880 -15.71 -19.72 -3.48
N ARG A 881 -15.68 -20.61 -4.48
CA ARG A 881 -16.77 -21.61 -4.61
C ARG A 881 -16.53 -22.74 -3.61
N LEU A 882 -17.49 -22.97 -2.71
CA LEU A 882 -17.45 -24.04 -1.73
C LEU A 882 -18.36 -25.21 -2.16
N LEU A 883 -17.80 -26.40 -2.34
CA LEU A 883 -18.54 -27.63 -2.68
C LEU A 883 -18.40 -28.66 -1.54
N ASP A 884 -19.47 -29.40 -1.27
CA ASP A 884 -19.42 -30.58 -0.40
C ASP A 884 -19.57 -31.85 -1.25
N VAL A 885 -18.60 -32.75 -1.12
CA VAL A 885 -18.60 -34.07 -1.74
C VAL A 885 -18.62 -35.12 -0.64
N ARG A 886 -19.78 -35.73 -0.45
CA ARG A 886 -20.00 -36.74 0.58
C ARG A 886 -19.64 -38.15 0.08
N VAL A 887 -18.56 -38.71 0.64
CA VAL A 887 -18.11 -40.08 0.34
C VAL A 887 -18.92 -41.10 1.14
N GLN A 888 -19.54 -42.04 0.44
CA GLN A 888 -20.30 -43.14 1.04
C GLN A 888 -19.61 -44.48 0.79
N ALA A 889 -19.67 -45.36 1.78
CA ALA A 889 -19.15 -46.72 1.68
C ALA A 889 -20.08 -47.69 2.42
N SER A 890 -20.23 -48.90 1.89
CA SER A 890 -21.00 -49.96 2.54
C SER A 890 -20.48 -50.23 3.95
N ARG A 891 -21.37 -50.69 4.83
CA ARG A 891 -21.02 -51.04 6.22
C ARG A 891 -19.85 -52.03 6.26
N ASP A 892 -19.88 -53.05 5.40
CA ASP A 892 -18.82 -54.07 5.31
C ASP A 892 -17.46 -53.46 4.92
N ALA A 893 -17.45 -52.54 3.96
CA ALA A 893 -16.23 -51.86 3.54
C ALA A 893 -15.66 -50.99 4.67
N ARG A 894 -16.51 -50.34 5.46
CA ARG A 894 -16.09 -49.52 6.61
C ARG A 894 -15.56 -50.36 7.75
N VAL A 895 -16.20 -51.49 8.05
CA VAL A 895 -15.75 -52.46 9.08
C VAL A 895 -14.39 -53.06 8.71
N ARG A 896 -14.21 -53.51 7.46
CA ARG A 896 -12.92 -54.01 6.97
C ARG A 896 -11.80 -52.97 7.01
N ARG A 897 -12.17 -51.69 6.96
CA ARG A 897 -11.27 -50.53 7.08
C ARG A 897 -11.05 -50.08 8.53
N GLY A 898 -11.44 -50.87 9.52
CA GLY A 898 -11.24 -50.56 10.94
C GLY A 898 -12.29 -49.63 11.55
N GLY A 899 -13.45 -49.45 10.89
CA GLY A 899 -14.59 -48.78 11.51
C GLY A 899 -15.19 -49.70 12.58
N PHE A 900 -15.03 -49.34 13.86
CA PHE A 900 -15.57 -50.14 14.96
C PHE A 900 -17.08 -50.33 14.83
N SER A 901 -17.50 -51.59 14.92
CA SER A 901 -18.88 -52.03 15.07
C SER A 901 -19.12 -52.34 16.54
N THR A 902 -19.87 -51.50 17.26
CA THR A 902 -20.69 -51.94 18.41
C THR A 902 -21.91 -51.03 18.56
N VAL A 903 -23.08 -51.65 18.39
CA VAL A 903 -24.40 -51.37 18.97
C VAL A 903 -24.48 -50.16 19.93
N ALA A 904 -24.73 -48.94 19.43
CA ALA A 904 -25.18 -47.81 20.26
C ALA A 904 -25.90 -46.66 19.53
N GLU A 905 -26.13 -46.72 18.21
CA GLU A 905 -26.86 -45.65 17.48
C GLU A 905 -28.34 -45.98 17.19
N SER A 906 -28.85 -47.09 17.71
CA SER A 906 -30.30 -47.36 17.72
C SER A 906 -30.91 -46.90 19.05
N ARG A 907 -30.90 -45.58 19.31
CA ARG A 907 -31.80 -44.88 20.26
C ARG A 907 -31.46 -43.39 20.26
N ASN A 908 -31.90 -42.70 19.22
CA ASN A 908 -32.68 -41.46 19.29
C ASN A 908 -32.84 -40.94 17.86
N THR A 909 -34.02 -41.24 17.31
CA THR A 909 -34.70 -40.41 16.31
C THR A 909 -34.67 -38.93 16.66
#